data_AF-A0A354MWZ0-F1
#
_entry.id   AF-A0A354MWZ0-F1
#
_cell.length_a   1.000
_cell.length_b   1.000
_cell.length_c   1.000
_cell.angle_alpha   90.00
_cell.angle_beta   90.00
_cell.angle_gamma   90.00
#
_symmetry.space_group_name_H-M   'P 1'
#
loop_
_entity.id
_entity.type
_entity.pdbx_description
1 polymer ?
#
loop_
_entity_poly.entity_id
_entity_poly.type
_entity_poly.pdbx_seq_one_letter_code
_entity_poly.pdbx_strand_id
1 'polypeptide(L)'
;PAAYSASQLIDSPAMGLLSAEGLRQATIKTDGDGRQYVDDATAEGGKRYLSPADITTDKDGNQYIKASYRLLGASDIVTDEEGSVYIADTGGKSGDVAYAGRIVVLNKYYKVTKVLTDYVDENGVSQVFNEPAGVYVTDPTITADGQSYIYVCDTKNSRIVVFDREYNYVRTIGTPSTALLSDSTFQPSAVAVDKYGRIFVLSKNCEDGVIVLSGEGDFTGFIGAQKVVYSVLQIIWRHFQTKEQLAQQALTLPAVYNNLTVDADGFVYVTNNKIDSAKQIAAIESKNADYSPVKKLNSAGTEIMKRNGFFDPGGEVAVSTVSGTPSSIIDVAIGPEGSWSLLEESKATTLKKRSRIFTYDQSGNLLFAFGDKGDQLGNGENYIGFTYQEVDGVTYMLLLDKSSEDDFKITVFTPTDYCDTIMKALRNQNEHNYSASITYWEDVLKRNNNFDLAYIGIGKALFNQGKYEEAQEMLANAYETTYYSRAFSEIRKEIVGRWLVPLLILIIALVVLLVKFLAWAKKKNKAVSLKVGKKTYGEELLYLFHLNLHPFDGFWDLKHEKRGSVRAATTILVATILAFFYQSIGRGYVFNPKGEYSTIFVQIIAVTVPVLLWCVSNWCLTTLFDGEGSFKDIYIATCYSLSPLPFMLILSTILSNVLTTSEGSIVNLLVTIAYIWVAMLLFFGMLVTHDYSLGKNFLITIFTIVAMAVIMFVAILFSSLVIKMVTFVISIVTEIGNRV
;
A
#
# COMPACT_ATOMS: atom_id res chain seq x y z
N PRO A 1 -0.98 5.71 83.85
CA PRO A 1 -0.56 6.70 82.84
C PRO A 1 -0.69 6.07 81.44
N ALA A 2 -1.86 6.13 80.78
CA ALA A 2 -2.33 7.22 79.90
C ALA A 2 -1.31 7.53 78.79
N ALA A 3 -1.60 7.62 77.48
CA ALA A 3 -2.83 7.62 76.67
C ALA A 3 -2.46 7.57 75.15
N TYR A 4 -3.34 6.99 74.32
CA TYR A 4 -3.81 7.27 72.92
C TYR A 4 -2.94 8.07 71.90
N SER A 5 -3.05 7.94 70.55
CA SER A 5 -3.83 7.11 69.60
C SER A 5 -3.18 7.18 68.19
N ALA A 6 -3.41 6.16 67.36
CA ALA A 6 -3.36 6.27 65.89
C ALA A 6 -4.63 5.64 65.32
N SER A 7 -5.76 6.33 65.54
CA SER A 7 -7.03 6.04 64.89
C SER A 7 -7.10 6.87 63.61
N GLN A 8 -7.02 6.18 62.46
CA GLN A 8 -7.66 6.46 61.17
C GLN A 8 -6.79 5.91 60.03
N LEU A 9 -6.74 4.59 59.93
CA LEU A 9 -6.44 3.92 58.66
C LEU A 9 -7.37 2.70 58.59
N ILE A 10 -8.18 2.73 57.54
CA ILE A 10 -8.98 1.63 57.00
C ILE A 10 -10.26 1.32 57.79
N ASP A 11 -11.29 2.11 57.52
CA ASP A 11 -12.65 1.59 57.50
C ASP A 11 -13.41 2.27 56.36
N SER A 12 -13.51 1.57 55.22
CA SER A 12 -14.63 1.66 54.27
C SER A 12 -14.53 0.52 53.24
N PRO A 13 -15.66 -0.11 52.85
CA PRO A 13 -15.72 -1.50 52.44
C PRO A 13 -15.77 -1.66 50.91
N ALA A 14 -14.76 -2.29 50.32
CA ALA A 14 -14.87 -2.95 48.99
C ALA A 14 -13.70 -3.90 48.63
N MET A 15 -12.86 -4.30 49.59
CA MET A 15 -11.82 -5.31 49.35
C MET A 15 -12.05 -6.51 50.28
N GLY A 16 -12.75 -7.51 49.76
CA GLY A 16 -12.74 -8.84 50.35
C GLY A 16 -11.49 -9.59 49.89
N LEU A 17 -10.47 -9.62 50.75
CA LEU A 17 -9.43 -10.64 50.86
C LEU A 17 -8.95 -11.25 49.52
N LEU A 18 -7.92 -10.63 48.96
CA LEU A 18 -7.03 -11.30 48.04
C LEU A 18 -5.76 -11.70 48.79
N SER A 19 -5.52 -13.01 48.93
CA SER A 19 -4.19 -13.49 49.31
C SER A 19 -3.19 -13.15 48.19
N ALA A 20 -1.89 -13.15 48.49
CA ALA A 20 -0.82 -12.99 47.50
C ALA A 20 -0.88 -14.00 46.32
N GLU A 21 -1.72 -15.05 46.44
CA GLU A 21 -1.94 -16.08 45.41
C GLU A 21 -3.15 -15.78 44.51
N GLY A 22 -3.83 -14.64 44.69
CA GLY A 22 -4.98 -14.28 43.87
C GLY A 22 -6.22 -15.14 44.17
N LEU A 23 -6.41 -15.58 45.42
CA LEU A 23 -7.56 -16.40 45.83
C LEU A 23 -8.54 -15.58 46.66
N ARG A 24 -9.83 -15.67 46.32
CA ARG A 24 -10.96 -15.09 47.07
C ARG A 24 -11.82 -16.22 47.61
N GLN A 25 -12.12 -16.23 48.90
CA GLN A 25 -13.07 -17.20 49.47
C GLN A 25 -14.48 -16.94 48.90
N ALA A 26 -15.16 -17.98 48.41
CA ALA A 26 -16.48 -17.83 47.82
C ALA A 26 -17.36 -19.06 48.05
N THR A 27 -18.66 -18.83 48.17
CA THR A 27 -19.66 -19.90 48.25
C THR A 27 -20.06 -20.33 46.84
N ILE A 28 -19.59 -21.51 46.42
CA ILE A 28 -19.85 -22.04 45.08
C ILE A 28 -21.20 -22.76 45.09
N LYS A 29 -22.05 -22.39 44.13
CA LYS A 29 -23.38 -22.96 43.92
C LYS A 29 -23.39 -23.77 42.64
N THR A 30 -24.33 -24.69 42.51
CA THR A 30 -24.52 -25.50 41.30
C THR A 30 -25.93 -25.25 40.77
N ASP A 31 -26.06 -24.97 39.47
CA ASP A 31 -27.37 -24.78 38.83
C ASP A 31 -28.05 -26.13 38.49
N GLY A 32 -29.26 -26.07 37.93
CA GLY A 32 -30.03 -27.25 37.53
C GLY A 32 -29.40 -28.09 36.41
N ASP A 33 -28.39 -27.55 35.72
CA ASP A 33 -27.65 -28.20 34.65
C ASP A 33 -26.29 -28.76 35.14
N GLY A 34 -26.01 -28.67 36.44
CA GLY A 34 -24.76 -29.15 37.04
C GLY A 34 -23.56 -28.20 36.90
N ARG A 35 -23.77 -26.95 36.46
CA ARG A 35 -22.70 -25.96 36.31
C ARG A 35 -22.45 -25.22 37.61
N GLN A 36 -21.18 -25.06 37.97
CA GLN A 36 -20.77 -24.35 39.18
C GLN A 36 -20.71 -22.84 38.92
N TYR A 37 -21.20 -22.04 39.87
CA TYR A 37 -21.25 -20.58 39.78
C TYR A 37 -21.11 -19.91 41.15
N VAL A 38 -20.76 -18.63 41.15
CA VAL A 38 -20.87 -17.74 42.31
C VAL A 38 -21.87 -16.62 42.01
N ASP A 39 -22.57 -16.14 43.02
CA ASP A 39 -23.39 -14.94 42.86
C ASP A 39 -22.46 -13.76 42.58
N ASP A 40 -22.65 -13.14 41.42
CA ASP A 40 -21.88 -11.99 40.98
C ASP A 40 -22.85 -10.95 40.44
N ALA A 41 -23.04 -9.87 41.21
CA ALA A 41 -23.96 -8.79 40.85
C ALA A 41 -23.55 -8.07 39.55
N THR A 42 -22.33 -8.31 39.06
CA THR A 42 -21.80 -7.73 37.82
C THR A 42 -21.91 -8.64 36.60
N ALA A 43 -22.30 -9.92 36.79
CA ALA A 43 -22.53 -10.85 35.70
C ALA A 43 -23.96 -10.76 35.15
N GLU A 44 -24.13 -10.95 33.84
CA GLU A 44 -25.45 -11.01 33.21
C GLU A 44 -26.27 -12.17 33.81
N GLY A 45 -27.40 -11.85 34.44
CA GLY A 45 -28.21 -12.84 35.19
C GLY A 45 -27.75 -13.11 36.62
N GLY A 46 -26.80 -12.33 37.16
CA GLY A 46 -26.37 -12.38 38.57
C GLY A 46 -25.53 -13.59 38.97
N LYS A 47 -25.10 -14.40 37.98
CA LYS A 47 -24.33 -15.63 38.18
C LYS A 47 -23.08 -15.61 37.34
N ARG A 48 -21.92 -15.75 38.00
CA ARG A 48 -20.65 -16.01 37.32
C ARG A 48 -20.34 -17.50 37.36
N TYR A 49 -20.45 -18.17 36.23
CA TYR A 49 -20.09 -19.58 36.11
C TYR A 49 -18.56 -19.77 36.20
N LEU A 50 -18.14 -20.86 36.82
CA LEU A 50 -16.76 -21.17 37.14
C LEU A 50 -16.32 -22.44 36.42
N SER A 51 -15.09 -22.45 35.93
CA SER A 51 -14.44 -23.70 35.52
C SER A 51 -14.00 -24.47 36.77
N PRO A 52 -13.98 -25.82 36.75
CA PRO A 52 -13.38 -26.60 37.83
C PRO A 52 -11.94 -26.20 38.17
N ALA A 53 -11.20 -25.63 37.21
CA ALA A 53 -9.84 -25.12 37.39
C ALA A 53 -9.75 -23.78 38.15
N ASP A 54 -10.88 -23.10 38.33
CA ASP A 54 -10.98 -21.82 39.04
C ASP A 54 -11.25 -22.00 40.53
N ILE A 55 -11.50 -23.24 40.97
CA ILE A 55 -11.93 -23.59 42.30
C ILE A 55 -10.79 -24.33 43.00
N THR A 56 -10.39 -23.85 44.17
CA THR A 56 -9.50 -24.58 45.07
C THR A 56 -10.16 -24.71 46.43
N THR A 57 -9.86 -25.79 47.15
CA THR A 57 -10.42 -26.05 48.48
C THR A 57 -9.27 -26.25 49.45
N ASP A 58 -9.30 -25.56 50.59
CA ASP A 58 -8.29 -25.77 51.61
C ASP A 58 -8.53 -27.09 52.38
N LYS A 59 -7.58 -27.42 53.25
CA LYS A 59 -7.63 -28.58 54.14
C LYS A 59 -8.79 -28.58 55.14
N ASP A 60 -9.40 -27.41 55.37
CA ASP A 60 -10.53 -27.22 56.29
C ASP A 60 -11.88 -27.22 55.56
N GLY A 61 -11.88 -27.46 54.23
CA GLY A 61 -13.08 -27.56 53.39
C GLY A 61 -13.60 -26.21 52.87
N ASN A 62 -12.89 -25.11 53.09
CA ASN A 62 -13.27 -23.81 52.55
C ASN A 62 -12.95 -23.72 51.06
N GLN A 63 -13.93 -23.25 50.29
CA GLN A 63 -13.78 -23.07 48.85
C GLN A 63 -13.32 -21.66 48.50
N TYR A 64 -12.33 -21.57 47.63
CA TYR A 64 -11.76 -20.34 47.10
C TYR A 64 -11.89 -20.35 45.59
N ILE A 65 -12.20 -19.19 45.04
CA ILE A 65 -12.12 -18.93 43.60
C ILE A 65 -10.81 -18.19 43.31
N LYS A 66 -10.18 -18.51 42.18
CA LYS A 66 -9.17 -17.64 41.60
C LYS A 66 -9.81 -16.29 41.30
N ALA A 67 -9.37 -15.26 41.99
CA ALA A 67 -9.78 -13.90 41.74
C ALA A 67 -9.20 -13.46 40.41
N SER A 68 -10.09 -13.12 39.49
CA SER A 68 -9.72 -12.44 38.26
C SER A 68 -9.35 -11.01 38.60
N TYR A 69 -8.13 -10.61 38.25
CA TYR A 69 -7.75 -9.21 38.27
C TYR A 69 -8.49 -8.50 37.14
N ARG A 70 -9.42 -7.60 37.49
CA ARG A 70 -10.28 -6.92 36.51
C ARG A 70 -9.59 -5.67 36.01
N LEU A 71 -9.36 -5.57 34.70
CA LEU A 71 -8.96 -4.34 34.01
C LEU A 71 -10.20 -3.46 33.78
N LEU A 72 -10.06 -2.14 33.86
CA LEU A 72 -11.20 -1.20 33.81
C LEU A 72 -11.05 -0.11 32.75
N GLY A 73 -9.82 0.23 32.41
CA GLY A 73 -9.48 1.16 31.35
C GLY A 73 -8.18 0.73 30.69
N ALA A 74 -8.02 -0.57 30.43
CA ALA A 74 -6.85 -1.04 29.70
C ALA A 74 -6.78 -0.28 28.35
N SER A 75 -5.60 0.23 28.05
CA SER A 75 -5.38 1.18 26.94
C SER A 75 -4.21 0.79 26.07
N ASP A 76 -3.23 0.08 26.66
CA ASP A 76 -2.02 -0.36 25.98
C ASP A 76 -1.53 -1.69 26.58
N ILE A 77 -0.82 -2.47 25.77
CA ILE A 77 -0.25 -3.76 26.13
C ILE A 77 1.11 -3.94 25.46
N VAL A 78 2.14 -4.21 26.25
CA VAL A 78 3.50 -4.50 25.75
C VAL A 78 4.10 -5.70 26.46
N THR A 79 5.17 -6.21 25.88
CA THR A 79 5.90 -7.39 26.33
C THR A 79 7.38 -7.08 26.36
N ASP A 80 8.10 -7.80 27.21
CA ASP A 80 9.56 -7.76 27.25
C ASP A 80 10.19 -9.05 26.69
N GLU A 81 11.52 -9.08 26.67
CA GLU A 81 12.34 -10.20 26.21
C GLU A 81 12.24 -11.46 27.11
N GLU A 82 11.78 -11.32 28.35
CA GLU A 82 11.54 -12.44 29.28
C GLU A 82 10.12 -13.01 29.13
N GLY A 83 9.30 -12.38 28.30
CA GLY A 83 7.89 -12.71 28.08
C GLY A 83 6.95 -12.17 29.16
N SER A 84 7.36 -11.27 30.04
CA SER A 84 6.41 -10.58 30.92
C SER A 84 5.53 -9.62 30.12
N VAL A 85 4.30 -9.42 30.58
CA VAL A 85 3.27 -8.61 29.90
C VAL A 85 2.94 -7.41 30.79
N TYR A 86 2.97 -6.21 30.23
CA TYR A 86 2.69 -4.95 30.90
C TYR A 86 1.45 -4.33 30.28
N ILE A 87 0.52 -3.91 31.13
CA ILE A 87 -0.77 -3.35 30.69
C ILE A 87 -0.97 -2.00 31.36
N ALA A 88 -1.14 -0.96 30.55
CA ALA A 88 -1.53 0.35 31.04
C ALA A 88 -3.05 0.40 31.24
N ASP A 89 -3.49 0.48 32.49
CA ASP A 89 -4.89 0.57 32.87
C ASP A 89 -5.17 2.00 33.35
N THR A 90 -5.93 2.77 32.57
CA THR A 90 -6.28 4.15 32.89
C THR A 90 -7.09 4.28 34.18
N GLY A 91 -7.54 3.16 34.75
CA GLY A 91 -8.51 3.13 35.82
C GLY A 91 -9.92 3.35 35.25
N GLY A 92 -10.87 3.59 36.14
CA GLY A 92 -12.26 3.74 35.75
C GLY A 92 -13.19 3.46 36.91
N LYS A 93 -14.43 3.08 36.58
CA LYS A 93 -15.42 2.69 37.57
C LYS A 93 -15.91 1.28 37.27
N SER A 94 -16.23 0.54 38.33
CA SER A 94 -16.98 -0.72 38.22
C SER A 94 -18.12 -0.62 39.23
N GLY A 95 -19.32 -0.31 38.74
CA GLY A 95 -20.42 0.17 39.59
C GLY A 95 -20.06 1.50 40.26
N ASP A 96 -20.24 1.60 41.59
CA ASP A 96 -19.96 2.82 42.36
C ASP A 96 -18.49 2.94 42.82
N VAL A 97 -17.66 1.93 42.58
CA VAL A 97 -16.26 1.90 43.02
C VAL A 97 -15.35 2.48 41.94
N ALA A 98 -14.60 3.53 42.29
CA ALA A 98 -13.58 4.13 41.43
C ALA A 98 -12.21 3.47 41.67
N TYR A 99 -11.52 3.17 40.57
CA TYR A 99 -10.18 2.60 40.58
C TYR A 99 -9.22 3.60 39.94
N ALA A 100 -8.11 3.85 40.62
CA ALA A 100 -7.05 4.72 40.11
C ALA A 100 -6.33 4.09 38.92
N GLY A 101 -5.63 4.92 38.16
CA GLY A 101 -4.73 4.48 37.10
C GLY A 101 -3.63 3.59 37.66
N ARG A 102 -3.22 2.58 36.89
CA ARG A 102 -2.22 1.59 37.32
C ARG A 102 -1.56 0.87 36.16
N ILE A 103 -0.40 0.28 36.42
CA ILE A 103 0.24 -0.69 35.52
C ILE A 103 0.08 -2.09 36.09
N VAL A 104 -0.49 -3.00 35.31
CA VAL A 104 -0.64 -4.41 35.67
C VAL A 104 0.43 -5.22 34.95
N VAL A 105 1.20 -5.99 35.71
CA VAL A 105 2.30 -6.81 35.17
C VAL A 105 1.98 -8.27 35.38
N LEU A 106 2.06 -9.04 34.29
CA LEU A 106 1.88 -10.47 34.25
C LEU A 106 3.22 -11.12 33.91
N ASN A 107 3.50 -12.32 34.43
CA ASN A 107 4.59 -13.13 33.91
C ASN A 107 4.23 -13.77 32.55
N LYS A 108 5.17 -14.50 31.96
CA LYS A 108 5.00 -15.26 30.71
C LYS A 108 3.90 -16.32 30.69
N TYR A 109 3.30 -16.61 31.84
CA TYR A 109 2.15 -17.52 32.00
C TYR A 109 0.87 -16.78 32.39
N TYR A 110 0.82 -15.46 32.15
CA TYR A 110 -0.32 -14.59 32.36
C TYR A 110 -0.79 -14.48 33.83
N LYS A 111 0.09 -14.81 34.78
CA LYS A 111 -0.18 -14.60 36.22
C LYS A 111 0.26 -13.20 36.61
N VAL A 112 -0.61 -12.46 37.30
CA VAL A 112 -0.28 -11.16 37.87
C VAL A 112 0.88 -11.31 38.86
N THR A 113 1.97 -10.60 38.62
CA THR A 113 3.16 -10.57 39.49
C THR A 113 3.29 -9.24 40.22
N LYS A 114 2.85 -8.14 39.59
CA LYS A 114 2.93 -6.78 40.15
C LYS A 114 1.77 -5.93 39.68
N VAL A 115 1.35 -5.02 40.55
CA VAL A 115 0.45 -3.92 40.21
C VAL A 115 1.09 -2.65 40.76
N LEU A 116 1.31 -1.68 39.88
CA LEU A 116 1.82 -0.36 40.25
C LEU A 116 0.67 0.62 40.28
N THR A 117 0.23 0.99 41.49
CA THR A 117 -0.80 2.01 41.74
C THR A 117 -0.21 3.36 42.09
N ASP A 118 0.98 3.34 42.69
CA ASP A 118 1.67 4.49 43.24
C ASP A 118 3.18 4.23 43.25
N TYR A 119 3.95 5.31 43.44
CA TYR A 119 5.39 5.30 43.57
C TYR A 119 5.86 6.48 44.41
N VAL A 120 7.10 6.44 44.88
CA VAL A 120 7.74 7.55 45.60
C VAL A 120 8.67 8.27 44.64
N ASP A 121 8.47 9.57 44.46
CA ASP A 121 9.30 10.39 43.57
C ASP A 121 10.66 10.78 44.21
N GLU A 122 11.48 11.49 43.44
CA GLU A 122 12.79 12.03 43.86
C GLU A 122 12.75 12.90 45.12
N ASN A 123 11.58 13.46 45.48
CA ASN A 123 11.39 14.29 46.67
C ASN A 123 10.85 13.48 47.88
N GLY A 124 10.70 12.16 47.74
CA GLY A 124 10.15 11.31 48.79
C GLY A 124 8.62 11.41 48.90
N VAL A 125 7.93 11.95 47.91
CA VAL A 125 6.47 12.14 47.92
C VAL A 125 5.80 10.98 47.19
N SER A 126 4.75 10.41 47.79
CA SER A 126 3.93 9.39 47.14
C SER A 126 3.09 10.02 46.03
N GLN A 127 3.25 9.49 44.83
CA GLN A 127 2.57 9.89 43.60
C GLN A 127 1.67 8.75 43.13
N VAL A 128 0.52 9.10 42.54
CA VAL A 128 -0.40 8.13 41.90
C VAL A 128 -0.51 8.43 40.41
N PHE A 129 -0.82 7.41 39.61
CA PHE A 129 -1.09 7.60 38.18
C PHE A 129 -2.49 8.18 37.94
N ASN A 130 -2.62 8.96 36.88
CA ASN A 130 -3.86 9.58 36.43
C ASN A 130 -4.07 9.31 34.93
N GLU A 131 -4.96 8.35 34.64
CA GLU A 131 -5.20 7.82 33.29
C GLU A 131 -3.90 7.46 32.52
N PRO A 132 -3.05 6.56 33.04
CA PRO A 132 -1.87 6.11 32.29
C PRO A 132 -2.31 5.37 31.03
N ALA A 133 -2.01 5.93 29.86
CA ALA A 133 -2.57 5.48 28.59
C ALA A 133 -1.60 4.68 27.70
N GLY A 134 -0.31 4.64 28.05
CA GLY A 134 0.72 3.98 27.26
C GLY A 134 1.84 3.46 28.15
N VAL A 135 2.43 2.34 27.76
CA VAL A 135 3.55 1.70 28.46
C VAL A 135 4.56 1.16 27.45
N TYR A 136 5.84 1.28 27.74
CA TYR A 136 6.90 0.74 26.88
C TYR A 136 8.02 0.17 27.72
N VAL A 137 8.60 -0.94 27.28
CA VAL A 137 9.73 -1.59 27.95
C VAL A 137 10.87 -1.70 26.95
N THR A 138 12.05 -1.22 27.34
CA THR A 138 13.24 -1.31 26.48
C THR A 138 13.91 -2.67 26.59
N ASP A 139 14.34 -3.25 25.49
CA ASP A 139 15.11 -4.50 25.49
C ASP A 139 16.59 -4.22 25.85
N PRO A 140 17.13 -4.82 26.93
CA PRO A 140 18.51 -4.58 27.38
C PRO A 140 19.57 -5.10 26.39
N THR A 141 19.20 -5.97 25.45
CA THR A 141 20.11 -6.48 24.42
C THR A 141 20.39 -5.47 23.32
N ILE A 142 19.53 -4.44 23.20
CA ILE A 142 19.65 -3.40 22.19
C ILE A 142 19.98 -2.01 22.78
N THR A 143 19.72 -1.75 24.06
CA THR A 143 20.02 -0.44 24.66
C THR A 143 21.52 -0.19 24.81
N ALA A 144 21.95 1.04 24.53
CA ALA A 144 23.37 1.42 24.61
C ALA A 144 23.98 1.31 26.02
N ASP A 145 23.18 1.42 27.07
CA ASP A 145 23.60 1.27 28.48
C ASP A 145 23.41 -0.17 29.01
N GLY A 146 22.84 -1.06 28.20
CA GLY A 146 22.52 -2.44 28.58
C GLY A 146 21.49 -2.55 29.70
N GLN A 147 20.76 -1.46 30.00
CA GLN A 147 19.71 -1.44 31.01
C GLN A 147 18.34 -1.55 30.35
N SER A 148 17.37 -2.04 31.12
CA SER A 148 15.97 -2.06 30.72
C SER A 148 15.15 -1.18 31.67
N TYR A 149 14.32 -0.33 31.09
CA TYR A 149 13.43 0.56 31.82
C TYR A 149 11.99 0.41 31.34
N ILE A 150 11.06 0.67 32.25
CA ILE A 150 9.63 0.74 31.99
C ILE A 150 9.24 2.22 31.92
N TYR A 151 8.77 2.66 30.76
CA TYR A 151 8.26 4.00 30.51
C TYR A 151 6.74 3.99 30.58
N VAL A 152 6.16 4.85 31.42
CA VAL A 152 4.71 4.95 31.62
C VAL A 152 4.25 6.35 31.24
N CYS A 153 3.37 6.43 30.24
CA CYS A 153 2.69 7.67 29.84
C CYS A 153 1.58 8.01 30.84
N ASP A 154 1.88 8.80 31.86
CA ASP A 154 0.91 9.27 32.87
C ASP A 154 0.14 10.48 32.31
N THR A 155 -0.77 10.19 31.37
CA THR A 155 -1.31 11.14 30.39
C THR A 155 -1.94 12.39 30.99
N LYS A 156 -2.77 12.25 32.03
CA LYS A 156 -3.47 13.41 32.63
C LYS A 156 -2.61 14.20 33.61
N ASN A 157 -1.46 13.65 34.00
CA ASN A 157 -0.43 14.37 34.76
C ASN A 157 0.66 14.96 33.85
N SER A 158 0.49 14.90 32.51
CA SER A 158 1.40 15.51 31.52
C SER A 158 2.87 15.11 31.73
N ARG A 159 3.12 13.84 32.04
CA ARG A 159 4.46 13.32 32.31
C ARG A 159 4.65 11.88 31.83
N ILE A 160 5.90 11.49 31.64
CA ILE A 160 6.32 10.10 31.49
C ILE A 160 7.10 9.70 32.73
N VAL A 161 6.73 8.59 33.36
CA VAL A 161 7.41 8.08 34.56
C VAL A 161 8.25 6.87 34.17
N VAL A 162 9.51 6.86 34.60
CA VAL A 162 10.48 5.81 34.26
C VAL A 162 10.78 4.97 35.49
N PHE A 163 10.68 3.65 35.36
CA PHE A 163 11.01 2.66 36.38
C PHE A 163 12.10 1.70 35.91
N ASP A 164 12.83 1.11 36.84
CA ASP A 164 13.67 -0.06 36.57
C ASP A 164 12.84 -1.35 36.51
N ARG A 165 13.50 -2.49 36.26
CA ARG A 165 12.86 -3.81 36.15
C ARG A 165 12.35 -4.34 37.49
N GLU A 166 12.90 -3.85 38.59
CA GLU A 166 12.47 -4.12 39.96
C GLU A 166 11.30 -3.20 40.40
N TYR A 167 10.80 -2.37 39.48
CA TYR A 167 9.71 -1.42 39.67
C TYR A 167 10.02 -0.27 40.63
N ASN A 168 11.30 0.04 40.84
CA ASN A 168 11.70 1.24 41.55
C ASN A 168 11.62 2.45 40.62
N TYR A 169 11.22 3.58 41.19
CA TYR A 169 11.21 4.85 40.49
C TYR A 169 12.64 5.27 40.11
N VAL A 170 12.84 5.64 38.84
CA VAL A 170 14.13 6.14 38.33
C VAL A 170 14.08 7.65 38.12
N ARG A 171 13.11 8.14 37.33
CA ARG A 171 12.93 9.57 37.06
C ARG A 171 11.55 9.89 36.46
N THR A 172 11.24 11.18 36.40
CA THR A 172 10.07 11.73 35.69
C THR A 172 10.52 12.61 34.54
N ILE A 173 9.94 12.43 33.36
CA ILE A 173 10.07 13.33 32.22
C ILE A 173 8.79 14.15 32.14
N GLY A 174 8.86 15.40 32.58
CA GLY A 174 7.73 16.34 32.50
C GLY A 174 7.61 16.99 31.12
N THR A 175 6.70 17.96 31.00
CA THR A 175 6.57 18.81 29.81
C THR A 175 7.92 19.45 29.46
N PRO A 176 8.46 19.23 28.24
CA PRO A 176 9.74 19.79 27.86
C PRO A 176 9.74 21.32 27.85
N SER A 177 10.88 21.92 28.21
CA SER A 177 11.05 23.38 28.28
C SER A 177 11.21 24.02 26.88
N THR A 178 10.13 24.07 26.10
CA THR A 178 10.06 24.67 24.76
C THR A 178 8.79 25.50 24.59
N ALA A 179 8.85 26.57 23.79
CA ALA A 179 7.67 27.38 23.46
C ALA A 179 6.62 26.62 22.62
N LEU A 180 6.99 25.48 22.04
CA LEU A 180 6.11 24.66 21.18
C LEU A 180 5.24 23.68 21.98
N LEU A 181 5.58 23.40 23.25
CA LEU A 181 4.89 22.44 24.10
C LEU A 181 4.47 23.08 25.42
N SER A 182 3.30 22.70 25.91
CA SER A 182 2.75 23.06 27.21
C SER A 182 2.04 21.84 27.80
N ASP A 183 1.66 21.87 29.07
CA ASP A 183 0.95 20.73 29.70
C ASP A 183 -0.35 20.36 28.96
N SER A 184 -1.00 21.32 28.29
CA SER A 184 -2.18 21.06 27.48
C SER A 184 -1.87 20.35 26.16
N THR A 185 -0.69 20.57 25.57
CA THR A 185 -0.26 19.93 24.31
C THR A 185 0.66 18.73 24.52
N PHE A 186 1.20 18.54 25.73
CA PHE A 186 1.98 17.38 26.17
C PHE A 186 1.16 16.49 27.11
N GLN A 187 0.26 15.69 26.53
CA GLN A 187 -0.48 14.62 27.18
C GLN A 187 -0.04 13.30 26.53
N PRO A 188 1.10 12.74 26.97
CA PRO A 188 1.71 11.58 26.32
C PRO A 188 0.73 10.41 26.33
N SER A 189 0.51 9.79 25.18
CA SER A 189 -0.42 8.67 24.99
C SER A 189 0.25 7.41 24.48
N ALA A 190 1.38 7.52 23.79
CA ALA A 190 2.20 6.41 23.37
C ALA A 190 3.68 6.83 23.43
N VAL A 191 4.54 5.89 23.77
CA VAL A 191 5.98 6.11 23.89
C VAL A 191 6.73 4.91 23.32
N ALA A 192 7.85 5.15 22.65
CA ALA A 192 8.84 4.14 22.35
C ALA A 192 10.24 4.73 22.45
N VAL A 193 11.21 3.88 22.75
CA VAL A 193 12.59 4.28 22.97
C VAL A 193 13.50 3.42 22.11
N ASP A 194 14.34 4.06 21.30
CA ASP A 194 15.27 3.31 20.46
C ASP A 194 16.54 2.87 21.21
N LYS A 195 17.37 2.08 20.52
CA LYS A 195 18.68 1.61 21.04
C LYS A 195 19.64 2.72 21.47
N TYR A 196 19.46 3.94 20.98
CA TYR A 196 20.31 5.09 21.33
C TYR A 196 19.73 5.92 22.50
N GLY A 197 18.61 5.46 23.09
CA GLY A 197 17.93 6.15 24.18
C GLY A 197 17.11 7.35 23.74
N ARG A 198 16.84 7.53 22.44
CA ARG A 198 15.94 8.60 21.98
C ARG A 198 14.50 8.19 22.25
N ILE A 199 13.74 9.11 22.82
CA ILE A 199 12.36 8.86 23.26
C ILE A 199 11.41 9.50 22.26
N PHE A 200 10.57 8.68 21.66
CA PHE A 200 9.53 9.08 20.72
C PHE A 200 8.19 9.08 21.43
N VAL A 201 7.47 10.20 21.36
CA VAL A 201 6.23 10.39 22.11
C VAL A 201 5.14 10.88 21.17
N LEU A 202 3.97 10.22 21.22
CA LEU A 202 2.73 10.80 20.71
C LEU A 202 1.95 11.41 21.86
N SER A 203 1.32 12.54 21.59
CA SER A 203 0.52 13.28 22.56
C SER A 203 -0.87 13.54 22.00
N LYS A 204 -1.92 13.35 22.83
CA LYS A 204 -3.33 13.45 22.40
C LYS A 204 -3.69 14.80 21.75
N ASN A 205 -3.00 15.87 22.13
CA ASN A 205 -3.30 17.25 21.73
C ASN A 205 -2.15 17.90 20.94
N CYS A 206 -1.30 17.11 20.27
CA CYS A 206 -0.21 17.62 19.45
C CYS A 206 -0.41 17.19 17.98
N GLU A 207 -0.48 18.18 17.07
CA GLU A 207 -0.69 17.94 15.64
C GLU A 207 0.61 17.95 14.82
N ASP A 208 1.74 18.31 15.44
CA ASP A 208 3.05 18.47 14.80
C ASP A 208 3.77 17.13 14.54
N GLY A 209 3.11 15.99 14.81
CA GLY A 209 3.65 14.65 14.58
C GLY A 209 4.22 14.01 15.85
N VAL A 210 5.33 13.28 15.71
CA VAL A 210 5.99 12.59 16.82
C VAL A 210 6.95 13.54 17.52
N ILE A 211 6.80 13.72 18.83
CA ILE A 211 7.73 14.46 19.68
C ILE A 211 8.98 13.61 19.88
N VAL A 212 10.16 14.17 19.63
CA VAL A 212 11.44 13.51 19.85
C VAL A 212 12.15 14.16 21.04
N LEU A 213 12.47 13.35 22.05
CA LEU A 213 13.24 13.76 23.21
C LEU A 213 14.60 13.04 23.24
N SER A 214 15.58 13.68 23.88
CA SER A 214 16.83 13.05 24.26
C SER A 214 16.59 11.98 25.34
N GLY A 215 17.61 11.16 25.63
CA GLY A 215 17.54 10.21 26.75
C GLY A 215 17.28 10.89 28.09
N GLU A 216 17.73 12.12 28.27
CA GLU A 216 17.49 12.93 29.49
C GLU A 216 16.09 13.58 29.51
N GLY A 217 15.32 13.50 28.42
CA GLY A 217 13.99 14.10 28.31
C GLY A 217 13.96 15.48 27.67
N ASP A 218 15.09 15.99 27.16
CA ASP A 218 15.14 17.30 26.50
C ASP A 218 14.50 17.25 25.11
N PHE A 219 13.69 18.26 24.78
CA PHE A 219 13.06 18.36 23.46
C PHE A 219 14.10 18.56 22.35
N THR A 220 14.08 17.65 21.38
CA THR A 220 14.97 17.71 20.20
C THR A 220 14.23 18.25 18.97
N GLY A 221 12.97 17.89 18.79
CA GLY A 221 12.18 18.32 17.63
C GLY A 221 10.93 17.49 17.39
N PHE A 222 10.28 17.73 16.26
CA PHE A 222 9.18 16.92 15.75
C PHE A 222 9.60 16.15 14.50
N ILE A 223 9.09 14.93 14.34
CA ILE A 223 9.25 14.15 13.10
C ILE A 223 7.90 13.65 12.58
N GLY A 224 7.85 13.37 11.27
CA GLY A 224 6.69 12.74 10.66
C GLY A 224 5.47 13.64 10.46
N ALA A 225 5.56 14.94 10.74
CA ALA A 225 4.49 15.90 10.46
C ALA A 225 4.02 15.77 8.99
N GLN A 226 2.74 15.48 8.78
CA GLN A 226 2.22 15.32 7.43
C GLN A 226 2.10 16.69 6.75
N LYS A 227 2.84 16.90 5.66
CA LYS A 227 2.71 18.13 4.87
C LYS A 227 1.38 18.10 4.11
N VAL A 228 0.56 19.14 4.24
CA VAL A 228 -0.64 19.30 3.42
C VAL A 228 -0.20 19.56 1.97
N VAL A 229 -0.31 18.55 1.11
CA VAL A 229 -0.01 18.69 -0.32
C VAL A 229 -1.22 19.32 -1.02
N TYR A 230 -1.09 20.56 -1.46
CA TYR A 230 -2.11 21.25 -2.25
C TYR A 230 -2.01 20.83 -3.72
N SER A 231 -3.15 20.66 -4.40
CA SER A 231 -3.14 20.45 -5.85
C SER A 231 -2.70 21.73 -6.58
N VAL A 232 -2.13 21.61 -7.79
CA VAL A 232 -1.70 22.77 -8.60
C VAL A 232 -2.86 23.75 -8.83
N LEU A 233 -4.06 23.24 -9.11
CA LEU A 233 -5.26 24.05 -9.29
C LEU A 233 -5.63 24.77 -7.99
N GLN A 234 -5.50 24.11 -6.83
CA GLN A 234 -5.75 24.71 -5.52
C GLN A 234 -4.72 25.78 -5.16
N ILE A 235 -3.44 25.59 -5.53
CA ILE A 235 -2.39 26.61 -5.37
C ILE A 235 -2.73 27.85 -6.21
N ILE A 236 -3.16 27.65 -7.45
CA ILE A 236 -3.61 28.74 -8.33
C ILE A 236 -4.83 29.44 -7.74
N TRP A 237 -5.86 28.70 -7.31
CA TRP A 237 -7.05 29.30 -6.69
C TRP A 237 -6.73 30.06 -5.41
N ARG A 238 -5.83 29.55 -4.57
CA ARG A 238 -5.38 30.25 -3.35
C ARG A 238 -4.68 31.57 -3.63
N HIS A 239 -3.99 31.68 -4.77
CA HIS A 239 -3.39 32.95 -5.19
C HIS A 239 -4.45 34.04 -5.44
N PHE A 240 -5.68 33.64 -5.78
CA PHE A 240 -6.80 34.55 -6.01
C PHE A 240 -7.75 34.70 -4.80
N GLN A 241 -7.48 34.04 -3.66
CA GLN A 241 -8.33 34.07 -2.48
C GLN A 241 -7.93 35.16 -1.48
N THR A 242 -8.91 35.76 -0.81
CA THR A 242 -8.67 36.73 0.26
C THR A 242 -8.19 36.06 1.56
N LYS A 243 -7.57 36.83 2.45
CA LYS A 243 -7.11 36.33 3.76
C LYS A 243 -8.26 35.76 4.61
N GLU A 244 -9.46 36.35 4.56
CA GLU A 244 -10.62 35.79 5.26
C GLU A 244 -11.14 34.50 4.59
N GLN A 245 -11.12 34.40 3.25
CA GLN A 245 -11.51 33.17 2.53
C GLN A 245 -10.56 32.00 2.81
N LEU A 246 -9.26 32.28 2.95
CA LEU A 246 -8.26 31.29 3.36
C LEU A 246 -8.46 30.83 4.82
N ALA A 247 -8.89 31.74 5.70
CA ALA A 247 -9.18 31.43 7.10
C ALA A 247 -10.48 30.63 7.31
N GLN A 248 -11.42 30.72 6.37
CA GLN A 248 -12.69 29.96 6.39
C GLN A 248 -12.61 28.60 5.66
N GLN A 249 -11.61 28.37 4.83
CA GLN A 249 -11.35 27.02 4.33
C GLN A 249 -10.90 26.16 5.49
N ALA A 250 -11.59 25.03 5.73
CA ALA A 250 -11.12 24.01 6.65
C ALA A 250 -9.64 23.74 6.33
N LEU A 251 -8.75 24.21 7.20
CA LEU A 251 -7.36 23.79 7.21
C LEU A 251 -7.44 22.27 7.20
N THR A 252 -6.94 21.64 6.14
CA THR A 252 -6.85 20.19 6.10
C THR A 252 -5.91 19.85 7.24
N LEU A 253 -6.48 19.53 8.41
CA LEU A 253 -5.69 19.25 9.59
C LEU A 253 -4.74 18.11 9.22
N PRO A 254 -3.42 18.24 9.48
CA PRO A 254 -2.49 17.15 9.28
C PRO A 254 -3.04 15.91 9.97
N ALA A 255 -2.97 14.75 9.33
CA ALA A 255 -3.45 13.55 9.98
C ALA A 255 -2.52 13.25 11.16
N VAL A 256 -3.07 13.27 12.38
CA VAL A 256 -2.35 12.99 13.62
C VAL A 256 -2.18 11.48 13.76
N TYR A 257 -0.97 11.02 14.07
CA TYR A 257 -0.72 9.61 14.35
C TYR A 257 -1.38 9.19 15.66
N ASN A 258 -1.88 7.96 15.71
CA ASN A 258 -2.60 7.43 16.89
C ASN A 258 -1.80 6.40 17.69
N ASN A 259 -0.84 5.69 17.09
CA ASN A 259 0.12 4.88 17.84
C ASN A 259 1.51 4.88 17.18
N LEU A 260 2.52 4.43 17.93
CA LEU A 260 3.89 4.29 17.45
C LEU A 260 4.59 3.07 18.07
N THR A 261 5.54 2.50 17.35
CA THR A 261 6.53 1.56 17.90
C THR A 261 7.88 1.77 17.23
N VAL A 262 8.93 1.10 17.70
CA VAL A 262 10.28 1.20 17.14
C VAL A 262 10.85 -0.19 16.90
N ASP A 263 11.58 -0.35 15.80
CA ASP A 263 12.30 -1.59 15.52
C ASP A 263 13.73 -1.58 16.13
N ALA A 264 14.40 -2.73 16.09
CA ALA A 264 15.77 -2.88 16.60
C ALA A 264 16.82 -2.00 15.87
N ASP A 265 16.48 -1.48 14.68
CA ASP A 265 17.33 -0.54 13.95
C ASP A 265 17.14 0.92 14.40
N GLY A 266 16.11 1.20 15.20
CA GLY A 266 15.75 2.54 15.67
C GLY A 266 14.86 3.30 14.68
N PHE A 267 14.18 2.61 13.78
CA PHE A 267 13.20 3.20 12.88
C PHE A 267 11.81 3.16 13.51
N VAL A 268 11.11 4.29 13.44
CA VAL A 268 9.83 4.47 14.11
C VAL A 268 8.70 4.11 13.16
N TYR A 269 7.84 3.19 13.57
CA TYR A 269 6.58 2.91 12.90
C TYR A 269 5.50 3.77 13.54
N VAL A 270 4.68 4.41 12.71
CA VAL A 270 3.54 5.22 13.17
C VAL A 270 2.28 4.83 12.41
N THR A 271 1.14 4.83 13.11
CA THR A 271 -0.17 4.50 12.54
C THR A 271 -1.08 5.72 12.49
N ASN A 272 -2.01 5.71 11.54
CA ASN A 272 -2.97 6.78 11.33
C ASN A 272 -4.35 6.23 10.92
N ASN A 273 -5.35 6.46 11.76
CA ASN A 273 -6.75 6.09 11.51
C ASN A 273 -7.66 7.26 11.07
N LYS A 274 -7.10 8.47 10.86
CA LYS A 274 -7.84 9.68 10.46
C LYS A 274 -7.50 10.10 9.02
N ILE A 275 -7.53 9.15 8.09
CA ILE A 275 -7.27 9.39 6.67
C ILE A 275 -8.60 9.40 5.90
N ASP A 276 -8.74 10.32 4.94
CA ASP A 276 -9.85 10.30 3.99
C ASP A 276 -9.87 8.99 3.19
N SER A 277 -11.02 8.33 3.16
CA SER A 277 -11.14 6.98 2.60
C SER A 277 -10.78 6.91 1.11
N ALA A 278 -11.14 7.91 0.31
CA ALA A 278 -10.84 7.91 -1.12
C ALA A 278 -9.34 8.07 -1.37
N LYS A 279 -8.69 8.93 -0.58
CA LYS A 279 -7.24 9.13 -0.65
C LYS A 279 -6.45 7.91 -0.17
N GLN A 280 -6.92 7.23 0.87
CA GLN A 280 -6.29 5.99 1.35
C GLN A 280 -6.41 4.86 0.31
N ILE A 281 -7.57 4.69 -0.33
CA ILE A 281 -7.74 3.71 -1.41
C ILE A 281 -6.78 4.00 -2.56
N ALA A 282 -6.70 5.27 -2.99
CA ALA A 282 -5.77 5.67 -4.04
C ALA A 282 -4.30 5.42 -3.64
N ALA A 283 -3.94 5.60 -2.37
CA ALA A 283 -2.62 5.28 -1.86
C ALA A 283 -2.32 3.77 -1.89
N ILE A 284 -3.29 2.92 -1.51
CA ILE A 284 -3.17 1.46 -1.55
C ILE A 284 -2.89 0.96 -2.97
N GLU A 285 -3.57 1.52 -3.97
CA GLU A 285 -3.41 1.14 -5.38
C GLU A 285 -2.16 1.73 -6.03
N SER A 286 -1.85 3.00 -5.75
CA SER A 286 -0.70 3.71 -6.34
C SER A 286 0.63 3.44 -5.64
N LYS A 287 0.59 2.84 -4.43
CA LYS A 287 1.74 2.67 -3.52
C LYS A 287 2.39 4.00 -3.11
N ASN A 288 1.60 5.07 -3.07
CA ASN A 288 2.05 6.38 -2.58
C ASN A 288 1.92 6.43 -1.04
N ALA A 289 3.01 6.76 -0.37
CA ALA A 289 3.07 6.88 1.09
C ALA A 289 2.25 8.05 1.68
N ASP A 290 1.89 9.08 0.90
CA ASP A 290 1.30 10.32 1.42
C ASP A 290 0.09 10.08 2.34
N TYR A 291 -0.82 9.21 1.91
CA TYR A 291 -2.05 8.83 2.60
C TYR A 291 -2.05 7.35 3.04
N SER A 292 -0.86 6.80 3.29
CA SER A 292 -0.71 5.46 3.87
C SER A 292 -1.05 5.49 5.37
N PRO A 293 -1.85 4.54 5.89
CA PRO A 293 -2.24 4.48 7.29
C PRO A 293 -1.11 4.00 8.20
N VAL A 294 0.03 3.57 7.64
CA VAL A 294 1.24 3.24 8.37
C VAL A 294 2.47 3.79 7.65
N LYS A 295 3.42 4.31 8.42
CA LYS A 295 4.69 4.83 7.91
C LYS A 295 5.83 4.33 8.75
N LYS A 296 6.98 4.10 8.10
CA LYS A 296 8.24 3.82 8.77
C LYS A 296 9.13 5.04 8.60
N LEU A 297 9.48 5.69 9.69
CA LEU A 297 10.23 6.93 9.71
C LEU A 297 11.67 6.68 10.13
N ASN A 298 12.60 7.29 9.40
CA ASN A 298 13.97 7.42 9.88
C ASN A 298 14.09 8.51 10.95
N SER A 299 15.29 8.66 11.51
CA SER A 299 15.58 9.66 12.53
C SER A 299 15.34 11.12 12.12
N ALA A 300 15.31 11.42 10.82
CA ALA A 300 15.00 12.73 10.29
C ALA A 300 13.51 12.92 9.97
N GLY A 301 12.67 11.92 10.27
CA GLY A 301 11.24 11.93 9.94
C GLY A 301 10.93 11.64 8.48
N THR A 302 11.90 11.16 7.69
CA THR A 302 11.66 10.76 6.30
C THR A 302 11.06 9.36 6.27
N GLU A 303 10.02 9.20 5.45
CA GLU A 303 9.35 7.91 5.22
C GLU A 303 10.26 6.97 4.41
N ILE A 304 10.45 5.74 4.89
CA ILE A 304 11.38 4.74 4.34
C ILE A 304 10.78 3.33 4.26
N MET A 305 9.47 3.15 4.45
CA MET A 305 8.84 1.84 4.36
C MET A 305 8.97 1.26 2.94
N LYS A 306 9.33 -0.02 2.86
CA LYS A 306 9.33 -0.76 1.60
C LYS A 306 7.90 -1.15 1.22
N ARG A 307 7.54 -0.94 -0.05
CA ARG A 307 6.17 -1.11 -0.59
C ARG A 307 6.21 -2.04 -1.80
N ASN A 308 6.84 -3.21 -1.62
CA ASN A 308 7.11 -4.14 -2.72
C ASN A 308 5.93 -5.06 -3.04
N GLY A 309 4.97 -5.19 -2.11
CA GLY A 309 3.75 -5.98 -2.30
C GLY A 309 2.90 -5.47 -3.46
N PHE A 310 1.95 -6.29 -3.93
CA PHE A 310 1.02 -5.88 -4.99
C PHE A 310 0.24 -4.61 -4.63
N PHE A 311 -0.06 -4.43 -3.35
CA PHE A 311 -0.74 -3.28 -2.77
C PHE A 311 0.13 -2.67 -1.67
N ASP A 312 -0.08 -1.37 -1.39
CA ASP A 312 0.56 -0.73 -0.25
C ASP A 312 0.10 -1.37 1.07
N PRO A 313 0.98 -1.48 2.09
CA PRO A 313 0.53 -1.85 3.41
C PRO A 313 -0.49 -0.86 3.98
N GLY A 314 -1.72 -1.32 4.15
CA GLY A 314 -2.79 -0.50 4.70
C GLY A 314 -4.01 -1.28 5.17
N GLY A 315 -3.85 -2.58 5.43
CA GLY A 315 -4.92 -3.51 5.77
C GLY A 315 -5.61 -4.09 4.53
N GLU A 316 -6.94 -4.07 4.53
CA GLU A 316 -7.80 -4.56 3.45
C GLU A 316 -7.47 -3.91 2.10
N VAL A 317 -7.20 -4.76 1.11
CA VAL A 317 -6.77 -4.35 -0.23
C VAL A 317 -7.91 -4.42 -1.26
N ALA A 318 -8.91 -5.27 -1.04
CA ALA A 318 -10.04 -5.45 -1.94
C ALA A 318 -11.16 -4.43 -1.63
N VAL A 319 -10.80 -3.16 -1.48
CA VAL A 319 -11.71 -2.15 -0.94
C VAL A 319 -12.89 -1.86 -1.87
N SER A 320 -12.61 -1.67 -3.15
CA SER A 320 -13.61 -1.30 -4.17
C SER A 320 -14.57 -2.44 -4.51
N THR A 321 -14.14 -3.69 -4.36
CA THR A 321 -14.89 -4.88 -4.79
C THR A 321 -15.52 -5.66 -3.63
N VAL A 322 -14.98 -5.57 -2.41
CA VAL A 322 -15.36 -6.44 -1.29
C VAL A 322 -15.79 -5.67 -0.04
N SER A 323 -15.03 -4.67 0.42
CA SER A 323 -15.26 -4.07 1.76
C SER A 323 -16.00 -2.73 1.76
N GLY A 324 -15.96 -1.98 0.65
CA GLY A 324 -16.55 -0.64 0.51
C GLY A 324 -15.84 0.46 1.31
N THR A 325 -14.93 0.12 2.24
CA THR A 325 -14.18 1.06 3.08
C THR A 325 -12.76 0.53 3.35
N PRO A 326 -11.72 1.38 3.34
CA PRO A 326 -10.37 0.96 3.69
C PRO A 326 -10.26 0.64 5.19
N SER A 327 -9.13 0.04 5.59
CA SER A 327 -8.94 -0.31 7.00
C SER A 327 -8.59 0.90 7.85
N SER A 328 -9.18 0.97 9.03
CA SER A 328 -8.88 1.99 10.05
C SER A 328 -7.83 1.41 10.99
N ILE A 329 -6.58 1.86 10.91
CA ILE A 329 -5.45 1.20 11.59
C ILE A 329 -5.18 1.85 12.94
N ILE A 330 -5.32 1.09 14.03
CA ILE A 330 -5.15 1.61 15.39
C ILE A 330 -3.79 1.30 16.00
N ASP A 331 -3.13 0.24 15.56
CA ASP A 331 -1.91 -0.23 16.20
C ASP A 331 -0.97 -0.96 15.22
N VAL A 332 0.32 -1.01 15.57
CA VAL A 332 1.38 -1.69 14.82
C VAL A 332 2.36 -2.36 15.80
N ALA A 333 2.70 -3.62 15.54
CA ALA A 333 3.68 -4.36 16.33
C ALA A 333 4.70 -5.04 15.43
N ILE A 334 5.95 -5.08 15.87
CA ILE A 334 7.05 -5.76 15.18
C ILE A 334 7.03 -7.23 15.59
N GLY A 335 6.97 -8.10 14.59
CA GLY A 335 6.96 -9.55 14.74
C GLY A 335 8.33 -10.19 14.47
N PRO A 336 8.40 -11.52 14.51
CA PRO A 336 9.63 -12.26 14.27
C PRO A 336 10.10 -12.11 12.83
N GLU A 337 11.39 -12.34 12.58
CA GLU A 337 12.01 -12.33 11.23
C GLU A 337 11.86 -11.00 10.46
N GLY A 338 11.70 -9.89 11.19
CA GLY A 338 11.45 -8.57 10.60
C GLY A 338 10.05 -8.43 9.99
N SER A 339 9.15 -9.37 10.29
CA SER A 339 7.72 -9.19 10.01
C SER A 339 7.12 -8.14 10.93
N TRP A 340 5.97 -7.61 10.56
CA TRP A 340 5.26 -6.62 11.35
C TRP A 340 3.77 -6.69 11.01
N SER A 341 2.93 -6.30 11.96
CA SER A 341 1.49 -6.45 11.82
C SER A 341 0.77 -5.15 12.09
N LEU A 342 -0.41 -5.02 11.50
CA LEU A 342 -1.34 -3.92 11.71
C LEU A 342 -2.61 -4.46 12.36
N LEU A 343 -3.11 -3.72 13.35
CA LEU A 343 -4.42 -3.97 13.94
C LEU A 343 -5.44 -2.99 13.37
N GLU A 344 -6.51 -3.55 12.81
CA GLU A 344 -7.67 -2.79 12.37
C GLU A 344 -8.67 -2.55 13.51
N GLU A 345 -9.12 -1.29 13.63
CA GLU A 345 -10.19 -0.86 14.50
C GLU A 345 -11.48 -1.63 14.23
N SER A 346 -12.15 -2.04 15.31
CA SER A 346 -13.45 -2.68 15.22
C SER A 346 -14.54 -1.70 14.77
N LYS A 347 -14.87 -1.70 13.48
CA LYS A 347 -15.97 -0.89 12.92
C LYS A 347 -17.06 -1.78 12.35
N ALA A 348 -18.31 -1.49 12.74
CA ALA A 348 -19.48 -1.99 12.04
C ALA A 348 -19.71 -1.10 10.80
N THR A 349 -19.46 -1.62 9.61
CA THR A 349 -19.86 -0.95 8.38
C THR A 349 -21.20 -1.48 7.90
N THR A 350 -21.84 -0.78 6.96
CA THR A 350 -23.11 -1.21 6.34
C THR A 350 -23.01 -2.59 5.67
N LEU A 351 -21.80 -3.08 5.36
CA LEU A 351 -21.55 -4.32 4.65
C LEU A 351 -20.97 -5.44 5.55
N LYS A 352 -20.10 -5.14 6.53
CA LYS A 352 -19.55 -6.12 7.50
C LYS A 352 -19.11 -5.46 8.81
N LYS A 353 -19.18 -6.20 9.91
CA LYS A 353 -18.37 -5.92 11.10
C LYS A 353 -16.95 -6.45 10.80
N ARG A 354 -15.89 -5.67 11.05
CA ARG A 354 -14.49 -6.10 10.82
C ARG A 354 -13.62 -5.73 12.00
N SER A 355 -12.73 -6.64 12.39
CA SER A 355 -11.59 -6.38 13.28
C SER A 355 -10.51 -7.41 12.95
N ARG A 356 -9.51 -6.98 12.16
CA ARG A 356 -8.54 -7.86 11.51
C ARG A 356 -7.12 -7.48 11.85
N ILE A 357 -6.24 -8.47 11.73
CA ILE A 357 -4.81 -8.31 11.84
C ILE A 357 -4.21 -8.63 10.48
N PHE A 358 -3.34 -7.75 9.99
CA PHE A 358 -2.66 -7.90 8.71
C PHE A 358 -1.16 -7.96 8.96
N THR A 359 -0.51 -9.05 8.55
CA THR A 359 0.92 -9.26 8.80
C THR A 359 1.69 -9.15 7.50
N TYR A 360 2.77 -8.38 7.52
CA TYR A 360 3.62 -8.08 6.39
C TYR A 360 5.06 -8.54 6.66
N ASP A 361 5.80 -8.83 5.59
CA ASP A 361 7.25 -9.01 5.70
C ASP A 361 7.99 -7.65 5.76
N GLN A 362 9.31 -7.69 5.94
CA GLN A 362 10.17 -6.50 5.98
C GLN A 362 10.14 -5.68 4.66
N SER A 363 9.65 -6.25 3.57
CA SER A 363 9.54 -5.61 2.25
C SER A 363 8.14 -5.03 1.99
N GLY A 364 7.21 -5.14 2.94
CA GLY A 364 5.83 -4.67 2.82
C GLY A 364 4.94 -5.59 1.99
N ASN A 365 5.29 -6.88 1.88
CA ASN A 365 4.42 -7.87 1.25
C ASN A 365 3.43 -8.44 2.28
N LEU A 366 2.13 -8.43 1.99
CA LEU A 366 1.10 -9.01 2.86
C LEU A 366 1.25 -10.54 2.89
N LEU A 367 1.59 -11.10 4.06
CA LEU A 367 1.80 -12.53 4.28
C LEU A 367 0.48 -13.25 4.58
N PHE A 368 -0.29 -12.73 5.52
CA PHE A 368 -1.58 -13.27 5.92
C PHE A 368 -2.40 -12.23 6.69
N ALA A 369 -3.71 -12.47 6.73
CA ALA A 369 -4.63 -11.72 7.55
C ALA A 369 -5.63 -12.66 8.24
N PHE A 370 -6.03 -12.32 9.47
CA PHE A 370 -6.98 -13.13 10.24
C PHE A 370 -7.77 -12.26 11.22
N GLY A 371 -8.73 -12.88 11.92
CA GLY A 371 -9.63 -12.22 12.85
C GLY A 371 -10.90 -11.68 12.17
N ASP A 372 -11.92 -11.50 12.98
CA ASP A 372 -13.10 -10.73 12.62
C ASP A 372 -13.77 -10.20 13.90
N LYS A 373 -14.84 -9.42 13.76
CA LYS A 373 -15.67 -9.02 14.89
C LYS A 373 -16.66 -10.12 15.27
N GLY A 374 -16.67 -10.55 16.53
CA GLY A 374 -17.71 -11.42 17.08
C GLY A 374 -17.22 -12.36 18.18
N ASP A 375 -18.14 -13.13 18.74
CA ASP A 375 -17.87 -14.06 19.86
C ASP A 375 -17.29 -15.43 19.44
N GLN A 376 -17.04 -15.65 18.15
CA GLN A 376 -16.48 -16.93 17.68
C GLN A 376 -14.99 -17.06 18.05
N LEU A 377 -14.52 -18.29 18.25
CA LEU A 377 -13.10 -18.54 18.50
C LEU A 377 -12.25 -17.94 17.37
N GLY A 378 -11.31 -17.07 17.73
CA GLY A 378 -10.43 -16.36 16.80
C GLY A 378 -10.94 -14.96 16.39
N ASN A 379 -12.14 -14.56 16.83
CA ASN A 379 -12.68 -13.22 16.68
C ASN A 379 -12.57 -12.43 17.99
N GLY A 380 -12.67 -11.11 17.89
CA GLY A 380 -12.72 -10.21 19.05
C GLY A 380 -13.83 -9.18 18.91
N GLU A 381 -14.17 -8.49 19.98
CA GLU A 381 -15.27 -7.51 19.96
C GLU A 381 -14.79 -6.11 19.62
N ASN A 382 -13.76 -5.64 20.32
CA ASN A 382 -13.14 -4.34 20.12
C ASN A 382 -11.68 -4.39 20.58
N TYR A 383 -10.80 -4.89 19.71
CA TYR A 383 -9.37 -4.81 19.94
C TYR A 383 -8.91 -3.35 20.04
N ILE A 384 -8.08 -3.07 21.04
CA ILE A 384 -7.57 -1.71 21.32
C ILE A 384 -6.05 -1.62 21.33
N GLY A 385 -5.36 -2.76 21.46
CA GLY A 385 -3.89 -2.85 21.37
C GLY A 385 -3.45 -4.31 21.23
N PHE A 386 -2.24 -4.53 20.74
CA PHE A 386 -1.69 -5.87 20.63
C PHE A 386 -0.16 -5.89 20.64
N THR A 387 0.43 -7.02 21.01
CA THR A 387 1.89 -7.20 21.00
C THR A 387 2.28 -8.65 20.69
N TYR A 388 3.55 -8.86 20.37
CA TYR A 388 4.16 -10.17 20.21
C TYR A 388 4.89 -10.59 21.49
N GLN A 389 4.72 -11.84 21.90
CA GLN A 389 5.40 -12.42 23.05
C GLN A 389 6.20 -13.63 22.60
N GLU A 390 7.49 -13.69 22.91
CA GLU A 390 8.28 -14.90 22.71
C GLU A 390 8.41 -15.67 24.03
N VAL A 391 8.00 -16.94 24.03
CA VAL A 391 8.11 -17.81 25.19
C VAL A 391 8.64 -19.16 24.75
N ASP A 392 9.80 -19.54 25.29
CA ASP A 392 10.44 -20.84 25.07
C ASP A 392 10.59 -21.19 23.57
N GLY A 393 10.90 -20.18 22.74
CA GLY A 393 11.11 -20.31 21.28
C GLY A 393 9.83 -20.31 20.44
N VAL A 394 8.67 -20.05 21.05
CA VAL A 394 7.38 -19.90 20.36
C VAL A 394 6.93 -18.45 20.45
N THR A 395 6.56 -17.88 19.30
CA THR A 395 6.00 -16.52 19.24
C THR A 395 4.47 -16.59 19.34
N TYR A 396 3.91 -15.91 20.33
CA TYR A 396 2.48 -15.68 20.52
C TYR A 396 2.13 -14.24 20.13
N MET A 397 0.88 -14.02 19.75
CA MET A 397 0.33 -12.67 19.57
C MET A 397 -0.77 -12.44 20.61
N LEU A 398 -0.60 -11.42 21.43
CA LEU A 398 -1.50 -11.07 22.52
C LEU A 398 -2.34 -9.88 22.09
N LEU A 399 -3.66 -10.03 22.12
CA LEU A 399 -4.61 -8.97 21.75
C LEU A 399 -5.39 -8.53 22.98
N LEU A 400 -5.38 -7.23 23.24
CA LEU A 400 -6.21 -6.62 24.25
C LEU A 400 -7.57 -6.26 23.64
N ASP A 401 -8.61 -6.95 24.10
CA ASP A 401 -9.99 -6.82 23.62
C ASP A 401 -10.88 -6.20 24.70
N LYS A 402 -11.60 -5.13 24.32
CA LYS A 402 -12.66 -4.55 25.14
C LYS A 402 -14.02 -5.15 24.74
N SER A 403 -14.39 -6.26 25.37
CA SER A 403 -15.67 -6.95 25.11
C SER A 403 -16.90 -6.14 25.56
N SER A 404 -16.78 -5.35 26.63
CA SER A 404 -17.83 -4.40 27.07
C SER A 404 -17.21 -3.19 27.77
N GLU A 405 -18.02 -2.25 28.27
CA GLU A 405 -17.53 -1.05 28.95
C GLU A 405 -16.56 -1.36 30.10
N ASP A 406 -16.83 -2.45 30.84
CA ASP A 406 -16.09 -2.87 32.02
C ASP A 406 -15.50 -4.31 31.90
N ASP A 407 -15.43 -4.87 30.69
CA ASP A 407 -14.90 -6.23 30.45
C ASP A 407 -13.78 -6.19 29.41
N PHE A 408 -12.56 -6.47 29.87
CA PHE A 408 -11.36 -6.52 29.06
C PHE A 408 -10.73 -7.90 29.15
N LYS A 409 -10.30 -8.42 28.00
CA LYS A 409 -9.72 -9.75 27.86
C LYS A 409 -8.41 -9.66 27.11
N ILE A 410 -7.47 -10.53 27.45
CA ILE A 410 -6.28 -10.78 26.65
C ILE A 410 -6.52 -12.07 25.88
N THR A 411 -6.60 -11.98 24.57
CA THR A 411 -6.72 -13.13 23.68
C THR A 411 -5.33 -13.50 23.19
N VAL A 412 -4.93 -14.76 23.45
CA VAL A 412 -3.62 -15.28 23.06
C VAL A 412 -3.77 -16.09 21.77
N PHE A 413 -3.18 -15.59 20.69
CA PHE A 413 -3.08 -16.29 19.43
C PHE A 413 -1.75 -17.04 19.32
N THR A 414 -1.84 -18.29 18.89
CA THR A 414 -0.68 -19.12 18.55
C THR A 414 -0.61 -19.24 17.02
N PRO A 415 0.59 -19.20 16.41
CA PRO A 415 0.74 -19.40 14.98
C PRO A 415 0.20 -20.77 14.58
N THR A 416 -0.60 -20.80 13.52
CA THR A 416 -0.96 -22.06 12.86
C THR A 416 0.28 -22.65 12.18
N ASP A 417 0.26 -23.95 11.88
CA ASP A 417 1.33 -24.59 11.08
C ASP A 417 1.59 -23.86 9.75
N TYR A 418 0.56 -23.26 9.15
CA TYR A 418 0.72 -22.49 7.91
C TYR A 418 1.53 -21.21 8.15
N CYS A 419 1.18 -20.44 9.17
CA CYS A 419 1.92 -19.22 9.53
C CYS A 419 3.36 -19.54 9.95
N ASP A 420 3.54 -20.59 10.75
CA ASP A 420 4.87 -21.04 11.21
C ASP A 420 5.75 -21.49 10.03
N THR A 421 5.19 -22.19 9.03
CA THR A 421 5.93 -22.56 7.82
C THR A 421 6.42 -21.33 7.04
N ILE A 422 5.58 -20.30 6.92
CA ILE A 422 5.97 -19.02 6.29
C ILE A 422 7.11 -18.35 7.09
N MET A 423 6.99 -18.30 8.42
CA MET A 423 8.03 -17.69 9.27
C MET A 423 9.36 -18.45 9.19
N LYS A 424 9.33 -19.78 9.16
CA LYS A 424 10.53 -20.61 8.91
C LYS A 424 11.16 -20.36 7.55
N ALA A 425 10.35 -20.17 6.51
CA ALA A 425 10.84 -19.83 5.18
C ALA A 425 11.57 -18.47 5.17
N LEU A 426 11.01 -17.47 5.84
CA LEU A 426 11.60 -16.13 6.02
C LEU A 426 12.87 -16.17 6.85
N ARG A 427 12.87 -16.87 8.00
CA ARG A 427 14.07 -17.07 8.84
C ARG A 427 15.23 -17.63 8.04
N ASN A 428 15.02 -18.74 7.35
CA ASN A 428 16.06 -19.38 6.55
C ASN A 428 16.50 -18.49 5.38
N GLN A 429 15.62 -17.65 4.85
CA GLN A 429 16.00 -16.68 3.83
C GLN A 429 16.90 -15.56 4.40
N ASN A 430 16.57 -15.05 5.60
CA ASN A 430 17.34 -14.03 6.31
C ASN A 430 18.72 -14.57 6.75
N GLU A 431 18.78 -15.82 7.20
CA GLU A 431 20.00 -16.53 7.59
C GLU A 431 20.81 -17.07 6.39
N HIS A 432 20.40 -16.78 5.16
CA HIS A 432 21.03 -17.25 3.91
C HIS A 432 21.03 -18.78 3.71
N ASN A 433 20.19 -19.52 4.44
CA ASN A 433 19.94 -20.95 4.24
C ASN A 433 18.89 -21.18 3.14
N TYR A 434 19.27 -20.88 1.90
CA TYR A 434 18.35 -20.87 0.75
C TYR A 434 17.71 -22.23 0.47
N SER A 435 18.42 -23.35 0.67
CA SER A 435 17.87 -24.68 0.40
C SER A 435 16.70 -25.03 1.33
N ALA A 436 16.85 -24.74 2.64
CA ALA A 436 15.76 -24.94 3.59
C ALA A 436 14.62 -23.95 3.35
N SER A 437 14.92 -22.70 3.00
CA SER A 437 13.91 -21.70 2.64
C SER A 437 13.04 -22.17 1.46
N ILE A 438 13.64 -22.75 0.41
CA ILE A 438 12.93 -23.33 -0.73
C ILE A 438 11.99 -24.45 -0.25
N THR A 439 12.46 -25.38 0.57
CA THR A 439 11.63 -26.48 1.09
C THR A 439 10.40 -25.97 1.85
N TYR A 440 10.57 -24.96 2.71
CA TYR A 440 9.44 -24.37 3.43
C TYR A 440 8.48 -23.63 2.49
N TRP A 441 8.98 -22.90 1.49
CA TRP A 441 8.11 -22.26 0.50
C TRP A 441 7.36 -23.27 -0.38
N GLU A 442 7.98 -24.39 -0.76
CA GLU A 442 7.30 -25.49 -1.44
C GLU A 442 6.19 -26.09 -0.57
N ASP A 443 6.42 -26.23 0.74
CA ASP A 443 5.40 -26.68 1.68
C ASP A 443 4.24 -25.69 1.82
N VAL A 444 4.49 -24.39 1.73
CA VAL A 444 3.44 -23.36 1.62
C VAL A 444 2.63 -23.55 0.33
N LEU A 445 3.30 -23.75 -0.81
CA LEU A 445 2.63 -23.96 -2.11
C LEU A 445 1.78 -25.23 -2.16
N LYS A 446 2.16 -26.30 -1.45
CA LYS A 446 1.32 -27.50 -1.31
C LYS A 446 -0.01 -27.22 -0.63
N ARG A 447 -0.06 -26.23 0.27
CA ARG A 447 -1.27 -25.83 1.02
C ARG A 447 -2.05 -24.72 0.30
N ASN A 448 -1.33 -23.81 -0.36
CA ASN A 448 -1.89 -22.71 -1.13
C ASN A 448 -1.03 -22.45 -2.38
N ASN A 449 -1.43 -23.06 -3.49
CA ASN A 449 -0.72 -22.93 -4.77
C ASN A 449 -0.88 -21.55 -5.45
N ASN A 450 -1.75 -20.69 -4.92
CA ASN A 450 -1.97 -19.31 -5.38
C ASN A 450 -1.22 -18.29 -4.51
N PHE A 451 -0.29 -18.73 -3.65
CA PHE A 451 0.49 -17.83 -2.81
C PHE A 451 1.73 -17.31 -3.55
N ASP A 452 1.55 -16.23 -4.33
CA ASP A 452 2.59 -15.60 -5.16
C ASP A 452 3.93 -15.36 -4.42
N LEU A 453 3.88 -15.00 -3.15
CA LEU A 453 5.07 -14.74 -2.35
C LEU A 453 5.96 -15.97 -2.17
N ALA A 454 5.40 -17.19 -2.15
CA ALA A 454 6.20 -18.40 -2.10
C ALA A 454 6.98 -18.60 -3.39
N TYR A 455 6.37 -18.40 -4.57
CA TYR A 455 7.10 -18.44 -5.83
C TYR A 455 8.20 -17.37 -5.90
N ILE A 456 7.94 -16.17 -5.40
CA ILE A 456 8.93 -15.10 -5.31
C ILE A 456 10.07 -15.50 -4.36
N GLY A 457 9.75 -16.08 -3.21
CA GLY A 457 10.71 -16.58 -2.23
C GLY A 457 11.62 -17.66 -2.80
N ILE A 458 11.04 -18.68 -3.45
CA ILE A 458 11.78 -19.75 -4.14
C ILE A 458 12.64 -19.15 -5.26
N GLY A 459 12.07 -18.29 -6.10
CA GLY A 459 12.78 -17.66 -7.21
C GLY A 459 13.99 -16.84 -6.76
N LYS A 460 13.84 -16.07 -5.67
CA LYS A 460 14.97 -15.32 -5.06
C LYS A 460 16.03 -16.27 -4.47
N ALA A 461 15.61 -17.34 -3.80
CA ALA A 461 16.53 -18.33 -3.25
C ALA A 461 17.33 -19.05 -4.36
N LEU A 462 16.67 -19.49 -5.43
CA LEU A 462 17.31 -20.08 -6.62
C LEU A 462 18.27 -19.11 -7.31
N PHE A 463 17.86 -17.84 -7.45
CA PHE A 463 18.72 -16.79 -7.98
C PHE A 463 20.02 -16.65 -7.16
N ASN A 464 19.92 -16.66 -5.83
CA ASN A 464 21.09 -16.58 -4.94
C ASN A 464 21.95 -17.85 -4.98
N GLN A 465 21.40 -19.00 -5.36
CA GLN A 465 22.15 -20.24 -5.62
C GLN A 465 22.78 -20.29 -7.02
N GLY A 466 22.57 -19.27 -7.87
CA GLY A 466 23.07 -19.24 -9.25
C GLY A 466 22.25 -20.06 -10.25
N LYS A 467 21.06 -20.54 -9.85
CA LYS A 467 20.13 -21.31 -10.69
C LYS A 467 19.15 -20.35 -11.39
N TYR A 468 19.66 -19.59 -12.35
CA TYR A 468 18.93 -18.45 -12.90
C TYR A 468 17.71 -18.86 -13.74
N GLU A 469 17.77 -19.97 -14.47
CA GLU A 469 16.68 -20.46 -15.31
C GLU A 469 15.49 -20.93 -14.45
N GLU A 470 15.75 -21.74 -13.43
CA GLU A 470 14.73 -22.18 -12.47
C GLU A 470 14.15 -20.98 -11.70
N ALA A 471 15.00 -20.00 -11.35
CA ALA A 471 14.55 -18.76 -10.73
C ALA A 471 13.58 -17.98 -11.63
N GLN A 472 13.87 -17.87 -12.93
CA GLN A 472 12.98 -17.18 -13.88
C GLN A 472 11.61 -17.85 -13.98
N GLU A 473 11.55 -19.18 -13.98
CA GLU A 473 10.28 -19.91 -14.04
C GLU A 473 9.41 -19.61 -12.81
N MET A 474 10.00 -19.68 -11.61
CA MET A 474 9.27 -19.38 -10.38
C MET A 474 8.82 -17.91 -10.32
N LEU A 475 9.69 -16.96 -10.68
CA LEU A 475 9.35 -15.54 -10.71
C LEU A 475 8.27 -15.23 -11.75
N ALA A 476 8.27 -15.96 -12.88
CA ALA A 476 7.27 -15.84 -13.93
C ALA A 476 5.86 -16.13 -13.41
N ASN A 477 5.72 -17.20 -12.62
CA ASN A 477 4.45 -17.64 -12.04
C ASN A 477 3.82 -16.62 -11.09
N ALA A 478 4.63 -15.73 -10.49
CA ALA A 478 4.17 -14.66 -9.59
C ALA A 478 4.22 -13.25 -10.21
N TYR A 479 4.36 -13.14 -11.53
CA TYR A 479 4.42 -11.85 -12.24
C TYR A 479 5.54 -10.89 -11.75
N GLU A 480 6.58 -11.42 -11.11
CA GLU A 480 7.68 -10.62 -10.56
C GLU A 480 8.69 -10.31 -11.68
N THR A 481 8.79 -9.04 -12.07
CA THR A 481 9.64 -8.64 -13.22
C THR A 481 11.04 -8.21 -12.83
N THR A 482 11.27 -7.79 -11.58
CA THR A 482 12.54 -7.16 -11.19
C THR A 482 13.63 -8.22 -11.02
N TYR A 483 13.40 -9.22 -10.16
CA TYR A 483 14.27 -10.36 -10.03
C TYR A 483 14.27 -11.23 -11.29
N TYR A 484 13.14 -11.35 -12.00
CA TYR A 484 13.14 -12.08 -13.28
C TYR A 484 14.12 -11.42 -14.26
N SER A 485 14.09 -10.09 -14.37
CA SER A 485 14.99 -9.37 -15.26
C SER A 485 16.46 -9.45 -14.80
N ARG A 486 16.72 -9.57 -13.50
CA ARG A 486 18.08 -9.81 -12.98
C ARG A 486 18.57 -11.20 -13.34
N ALA A 487 17.77 -12.23 -13.12
CA ALA A 487 18.06 -13.60 -13.54
C ALA A 487 18.28 -13.68 -15.06
N PHE A 488 17.41 -13.04 -15.84
CA PHE A 488 17.53 -12.92 -17.29
C PHE A 488 18.86 -12.28 -17.71
N SER A 489 19.29 -11.24 -17.00
CA SER A 489 20.56 -10.57 -17.27
C SER A 489 21.75 -11.51 -17.07
N GLU A 490 21.74 -12.32 -16.01
CA GLU A 490 22.79 -13.30 -15.74
C GLU A 490 22.84 -14.39 -16.83
N ILE A 491 21.69 -14.95 -17.22
CA ILE A 491 21.59 -15.94 -18.32
C ILE A 491 22.10 -15.33 -19.63
N ARG A 492 21.71 -14.08 -19.90
CA ARG A 492 22.16 -13.35 -21.09
C ARG A 492 23.67 -13.15 -21.14
N LYS A 493 24.40 -13.09 -20.02
CA LYS A 493 25.86 -12.87 -20.06
C LYS A 493 26.58 -13.97 -20.84
N GLU A 494 26.16 -15.23 -20.67
CA GLU A 494 26.73 -16.35 -21.43
C GLU A 494 26.38 -16.26 -22.92
N ILE A 495 25.10 -15.96 -23.22
CA ILE A 495 24.60 -15.84 -24.60
C ILE A 495 25.30 -14.69 -25.33
N VAL A 496 25.34 -13.50 -24.71
CA VAL A 496 25.99 -12.32 -25.26
C VAL A 496 27.48 -12.58 -25.46
N GLY A 497 28.17 -13.19 -24.49
CA GLY A 497 29.58 -13.55 -24.65
C GLY A 497 29.84 -14.40 -25.90
N ARG A 498 28.95 -15.35 -26.23
CA ARG A 498 29.06 -16.22 -27.42
C ARG A 498 28.60 -15.55 -28.71
N TRP A 499 27.54 -14.75 -28.66
CA TRP A 499 26.83 -14.25 -29.84
C TRP A 499 27.05 -12.77 -30.15
N LEU A 500 27.77 -12.01 -29.31
CA LEU A 500 27.97 -10.57 -29.50
C LEU A 500 28.55 -10.25 -30.88
N VAL A 501 29.64 -10.92 -31.28
CA VAL A 501 30.29 -10.66 -32.58
C VAL A 501 29.39 -11.04 -33.75
N PRO A 502 28.80 -12.26 -33.82
CA PRO A 502 27.82 -12.60 -34.86
C PRO A 502 26.61 -11.65 -34.90
N LEU A 503 26.10 -11.21 -33.75
CA LEU A 503 24.97 -10.29 -33.65
C LEU A 503 25.33 -8.90 -34.18
N LEU A 504 26.53 -8.39 -33.86
CA LEU A 504 27.03 -7.14 -34.44
C LEU A 504 27.22 -7.24 -35.95
N ILE A 505 27.76 -8.35 -36.45
CA ILE A 505 27.88 -8.61 -37.89
C ILE A 505 26.49 -8.65 -38.54
N LEU A 506 25.51 -9.31 -37.93
CA LEU A 506 24.14 -9.36 -38.40
C LEU A 506 23.50 -7.96 -38.43
N ILE A 507 23.67 -7.16 -37.37
CA ILE A 507 23.17 -5.79 -37.30
C ILE A 507 23.81 -4.94 -38.41
N ILE A 508 25.13 -5.01 -38.59
CA ILE A 508 25.83 -4.30 -39.67
C ILE A 508 25.32 -4.76 -41.03
N ALA A 509 25.13 -6.06 -41.25
CA ALA A 509 24.58 -6.60 -42.48
C ALA A 509 23.14 -6.09 -42.74
N LEU A 510 22.28 -6.08 -41.72
CA LEU A 510 20.92 -5.55 -41.81
C LEU A 510 20.91 -4.05 -42.11
N VAL A 511 21.81 -3.26 -41.50
CA VAL A 511 21.97 -1.83 -41.79
C VAL A 511 22.45 -1.62 -43.23
N VAL A 512 23.44 -2.39 -43.70
CA VAL A 512 23.92 -2.32 -45.09
C VAL A 512 22.81 -2.70 -46.08
N LEU A 513 22.03 -3.74 -45.79
CA LEU A 513 20.87 -4.14 -46.59
C LEU A 513 19.80 -3.05 -46.60
N LEU A 514 19.52 -2.43 -45.46
CA LEU A 514 18.58 -1.32 -45.36
C LEU A 514 19.05 -0.12 -46.18
N VAL A 515 20.33 0.27 -46.09
CA VAL A 515 20.90 1.37 -46.88
C VAL A 515 20.85 1.05 -48.38
N LYS A 516 21.21 -0.17 -48.79
CA LYS A 516 21.11 -0.61 -50.20
C LYS A 516 19.66 -0.62 -50.68
N PHE A 517 18.72 -1.05 -49.84
CA PHE A 517 17.29 -1.03 -50.13
C PHE A 517 16.78 0.39 -50.29
N LEU A 518 17.11 1.31 -49.37
CA LEU A 518 16.73 2.73 -49.47
C LEU A 518 17.36 3.40 -50.71
N ALA A 519 18.59 3.06 -51.07
CA ALA A 519 19.24 3.54 -52.30
C ALA A 519 18.55 3.00 -53.57
N TRP A 520 18.19 1.72 -53.59
CA TRP A 520 17.40 1.12 -54.66
C TRP A 520 16.02 1.75 -54.76
N ALA A 521 15.34 1.95 -53.62
CA ALA A 521 14.03 2.58 -53.55
C ALA A 521 14.09 4.02 -54.06
N LYS A 522 15.12 4.78 -53.70
CA LYS A 522 15.39 6.13 -54.25
C LYS A 522 15.57 6.10 -55.76
N LYS A 523 16.36 5.16 -56.31
CA LYS A 523 16.57 5.03 -57.75
C LYS A 523 15.27 4.66 -58.48
N LYS A 524 14.47 3.75 -57.94
CA LYS A 524 13.16 3.38 -58.47
C LYS A 524 12.19 4.56 -58.41
N ASN A 525 12.09 5.27 -57.29
CA ASN A 525 11.24 6.46 -57.14
C ASN A 525 11.59 7.55 -58.16
N LYS A 526 12.88 7.79 -58.42
CA LYS A 526 13.35 8.71 -59.46
C LYS A 526 13.00 8.22 -60.88
N ALA A 527 13.09 6.93 -61.17
CA ALA A 527 12.66 6.41 -62.47
C ALA A 527 11.13 6.56 -62.67
N VAL A 528 10.36 6.40 -61.60
CA VAL A 528 8.90 6.56 -61.62
C VAL A 528 8.51 8.03 -61.82
N SER A 529 9.35 9.00 -61.46
CA SER A 529 9.06 10.43 -61.69
C SER A 529 8.96 10.81 -63.14
N LEU A 530 9.71 10.12 -64.00
CA LEU A 530 9.73 10.35 -65.44
C LEU A 530 8.60 9.62 -66.18
N LYS A 531 7.85 8.75 -65.49
CA LYS A 531 6.81 7.90 -66.09
C LYS A 531 5.48 8.64 -66.18
N VAL A 532 4.97 8.84 -67.39
CA VAL A 532 3.65 9.46 -67.63
C VAL A 532 2.55 8.38 -67.55
N GLY A 533 1.50 8.60 -66.75
CA GLY A 533 0.35 7.69 -66.60
C GLY A 533 0.21 7.03 -65.22
N LYS A 534 -0.66 6.02 -65.11
CA LYS A 534 -0.99 5.33 -63.84
C LYS A 534 0.24 4.61 -63.27
N LYS A 535 0.49 4.82 -61.97
CA LYS A 535 1.54 4.13 -61.23
C LYS A 535 1.07 2.73 -60.81
N THR A 536 2.01 1.82 -60.63
CA THR A 536 1.73 0.47 -60.12
C THR A 536 1.60 0.51 -58.60
N TYR A 537 0.92 -0.48 -58.02
CA TYR A 537 0.72 -0.57 -56.57
C TYR A 537 2.04 -0.59 -55.79
N GLY A 538 3.04 -1.34 -56.27
CA GLY A 538 4.36 -1.39 -55.64
C GLY A 538 5.12 -0.06 -55.72
N GLU A 539 5.00 0.67 -56.84
CA GLU A 539 5.58 2.01 -56.99
C GLU A 539 4.94 3.02 -56.01
N GLU A 540 3.63 2.94 -55.79
CA GLU A 540 2.90 3.80 -54.85
C GLU A 540 3.27 3.50 -53.38
N LEU A 541 3.37 2.23 -53.00
CA LEU A 541 3.81 1.86 -51.65
C LEU A 541 5.24 2.27 -51.36
N LEU A 542 6.15 1.99 -52.30
CA LEU A 542 7.56 2.29 -52.15
C LEU A 542 7.84 3.80 -52.04
N TYR A 543 6.87 4.64 -52.41
CA TYR A 543 6.92 6.08 -52.22
C TYR A 543 6.96 6.50 -50.74
N LEU A 544 6.43 5.68 -49.82
CA LEU A 544 6.47 5.99 -48.37
C LEU A 544 7.89 6.21 -47.86
N PHE A 545 8.89 5.49 -48.39
CA PHE A 545 10.28 5.62 -47.93
C PHE A 545 10.91 6.96 -48.35
N HIS A 546 10.47 7.51 -49.48
CA HIS A 546 10.90 8.85 -49.88
C HIS A 546 10.22 9.92 -49.02
N LEU A 547 8.91 9.80 -48.82
CA LEU A 547 8.13 10.73 -48.01
C LEU A 547 8.63 10.83 -46.56
N ASN A 548 9.04 9.71 -45.96
CA ASN A 548 9.60 9.71 -44.59
C ASN A 548 10.84 10.59 -44.44
N LEU A 549 11.67 10.72 -45.48
CA LEU A 549 12.93 11.47 -45.44
C LEU A 549 12.82 12.86 -46.05
N HIS A 550 11.86 13.06 -46.96
CA HIS A 550 11.62 14.31 -47.67
C HIS A 550 10.12 14.66 -47.61
N PRO A 551 9.60 15.10 -46.46
CA PRO A 551 8.16 15.27 -46.27
C PRO A 551 7.55 16.37 -47.14
N PHE A 552 8.20 17.53 -47.30
CA PHE A 552 7.65 18.64 -48.09
C PHE A 552 7.44 18.25 -49.56
N ASP A 553 8.52 17.83 -50.24
CA ASP A 553 8.46 17.32 -51.63
C ASP A 553 7.56 16.08 -51.72
N GLY A 554 7.66 15.20 -50.72
CA GLY A 554 6.89 13.98 -50.59
C GLY A 554 5.38 14.21 -50.67
N PHE A 555 4.85 15.08 -49.83
CA PHE A 555 3.43 15.41 -49.81
C PHE A 555 3.00 16.23 -51.03
N TRP A 556 3.89 17.05 -51.59
CA TRP A 556 3.60 17.79 -52.81
C TRP A 556 3.36 16.85 -54.00
N ASP A 557 4.24 15.86 -54.17
CA ASP A 557 4.14 14.80 -55.19
C ASP A 557 2.92 13.87 -54.95
N LEU A 558 2.53 13.63 -53.69
CA LEU A 558 1.30 12.91 -53.38
C LEU A 558 0.08 13.65 -53.93
N LYS A 559 -0.01 14.96 -53.70
CA LYS A 559 -1.15 15.80 -54.13
C LYS A 559 -1.15 16.02 -55.64
N HIS A 560 -0.04 16.42 -56.23
CA HIS A 560 0.02 16.91 -57.62
C HIS A 560 0.38 15.82 -58.63
N GLU A 561 1.43 15.05 -58.35
CA GLU A 561 1.89 13.99 -59.26
C GLU A 561 1.16 12.65 -59.07
N LYS A 562 0.24 12.57 -58.10
CA LYS A 562 -0.53 11.37 -57.75
C LYS A 562 0.37 10.15 -57.52
N ARG A 563 1.49 10.35 -56.82
CA ARG A 563 2.45 9.28 -56.48
C ARG A 563 1.95 8.28 -55.46
N GLY A 564 0.87 8.61 -54.75
CA GLY A 564 0.18 7.72 -53.83
C GLY A 564 -1.26 7.49 -54.25
N SER A 565 -1.86 6.47 -53.65
CA SER A 565 -3.23 6.07 -53.92
C SER A 565 -3.94 5.65 -52.64
N VAL A 566 -5.27 5.58 -52.71
CA VAL A 566 -6.10 5.09 -51.59
C VAL A 566 -5.73 3.64 -51.23
N ARG A 567 -5.49 2.76 -52.22
CA ARG A 567 -5.09 1.36 -51.95
C ARG A 567 -3.75 1.27 -51.20
N ALA A 568 -2.78 2.12 -51.54
CA ALA A 568 -1.48 2.15 -50.85
C ALA A 568 -1.63 2.74 -49.44
N ALA A 569 -2.38 3.83 -49.30
CA ALA A 569 -2.73 4.43 -48.01
C ALA A 569 -3.42 3.42 -47.07
N THR A 570 -4.45 2.72 -47.55
CA THR A 570 -5.14 1.68 -46.77
C THR A 570 -4.21 0.52 -46.41
N THR A 571 -3.26 0.16 -47.26
CA THR A 571 -2.25 -0.87 -46.91
C THR A 571 -1.36 -0.40 -45.75
N ILE A 572 -0.92 0.86 -45.74
CA ILE A 572 -0.12 1.42 -44.64
C ILE A 572 -0.95 1.45 -43.34
N LEU A 573 -2.23 1.80 -43.43
CA LEU A 573 -3.16 1.75 -42.30
C LEU A 573 -3.30 0.32 -41.75
N VAL A 574 -3.51 -0.68 -42.61
CA VAL A 574 -3.57 -2.09 -42.21
C VAL A 574 -2.25 -2.56 -41.60
N ALA A 575 -1.11 -2.21 -42.19
CA ALA A 575 0.20 -2.52 -41.63
C ALA A 575 0.41 -1.90 -40.24
N THR A 576 -0.12 -0.69 -40.02
CA THR A 576 -0.09 -0.01 -38.72
C THR A 576 -0.93 -0.75 -37.70
N ILE A 577 -2.15 -1.15 -38.06
CA ILE A 577 -3.02 -1.98 -37.21
C ILE A 577 -2.33 -3.30 -36.85
N LEU A 578 -1.74 -3.99 -37.82
CA LEU A 578 -1.02 -5.25 -37.59
C LEU A 578 0.21 -5.05 -36.71
N ALA A 579 0.92 -3.93 -36.82
CA ALA A 579 2.06 -3.62 -35.96
C ALA A 579 1.64 -3.36 -34.51
N PHE A 580 0.53 -2.64 -34.28
CA PHE A 580 -0.04 -2.49 -32.94
C PHE A 580 -0.53 -3.84 -32.38
N PHE A 581 -1.15 -4.68 -33.20
CA PHE A 581 -1.57 -6.01 -32.78
C PHE A 581 -0.37 -6.90 -32.43
N TYR A 582 0.67 -6.91 -33.27
CA TYR A 582 1.92 -7.62 -32.99
C TYR A 582 2.58 -7.11 -31.70
N GLN A 583 2.63 -5.79 -31.50
CA GLN A 583 3.13 -5.21 -30.26
C GLN A 583 2.28 -5.63 -29.05
N SER A 584 0.98 -5.81 -29.21
CA SER A 584 0.11 -6.24 -28.12
C SER A 584 0.37 -7.69 -27.71
N ILE A 585 0.61 -8.60 -28.67
CA ILE A 585 0.79 -10.04 -28.39
C ILE A 585 2.25 -10.48 -28.23
N GLY A 586 3.20 -9.71 -28.76
CA GLY A 586 4.61 -10.10 -28.91
C GLY A 586 5.56 -9.41 -27.94
N ARG A 587 5.07 -8.65 -26.96
CA ARG A 587 5.92 -8.04 -25.93
C ARG A 587 6.55 -9.09 -25.03
N GLY A 588 7.84 -8.93 -24.71
CA GLY A 588 8.54 -9.81 -23.78
C GLY A 588 7.99 -9.73 -22.36
N TYR A 589 8.16 -10.81 -21.59
CA TYR A 589 7.64 -10.95 -20.22
C TYR A 589 7.99 -9.75 -19.33
N VAL A 590 9.23 -9.24 -19.41
CA VAL A 590 9.69 -8.08 -18.62
C VAL A 590 8.79 -6.84 -18.80
N PHE A 591 8.23 -6.65 -20.00
CA PHE A 591 7.40 -5.49 -20.36
C PHE A 591 5.90 -5.80 -20.43
N ASN A 592 5.52 -7.08 -20.34
CA ASN A 592 4.13 -7.53 -20.28
C ASN A 592 4.02 -8.84 -19.46
N PRO A 593 4.25 -8.80 -18.13
CA PRO A 593 4.36 -10.00 -17.31
C PRO A 593 3.05 -10.81 -17.27
N LYS A 594 1.91 -10.13 -17.35
CA LYS A 594 0.58 -10.76 -17.34
C LYS A 594 0.14 -11.31 -18.69
N GLY A 595 0.90 -11.02 -19.76
CA GLY A 595 0.50 -11.37 -21.12
C GLY A 595 -0.84 -10.75 -21.53
N GLU A 596 -1.21 -9.59 -20.98
CA GLU A 596 -2.45 -8.92 -21.35
C GLU A 596 -2.33 -8.36 -22.77
N TYR A 597 -3.32 -8.61 -23.61
CA TYR A 597 -3.36 -8.11 -24.98
C TYR A 597 -4.78 -7.70 -25.38
N SER A 598 -4.85 -6.74 -26.30
CA SER A 598 -6.13 -6.35 -26.90
C SER A 598 -6.39 -7.18 -28.16
N THR A 599 -7.66 -7.51 -28.39
CA THR A 599 -8.06 -8.21 -29.61
C THR A 599 -7.76 -7.37 -30.86
N ILE A 600 -7.65 -8.02 -32.02
CA ILE A 600 -7.47 -7.32 -33.29
C ILE A 600 -8.58 -6.29 -33.55
N PHE A 601 -9.82 -6.54 -33.10
CA PHE A 601 -10.93 -5.60 -33.23
C PHE A 601 -10.70 -4.31 -32.45
N VAL A 602 -10.20 -4.41 -31.22
CA VAL A 602 -9.84 -3.23 -30.42
C VAL A 602 -8.73 -2.44 -31.11
N GLN A 603 -7.72 -3.12 -31.67
CA GLN A 603 -6.63 -2.45 -32.40
C GLN A 603 -7.11 -1.79 -33.71
N ILE A 604 -8.03 -2.43 -34.44
CA ILE A 604 -8.67 -1.83 -35.62
C ILE A 604 -9.37 -0.53 -35.23
N ILE A 605 -10.17 -0.53 -34.16
CA ILE A 605 -10.87 0.66 -33.67
C ILE A 605 -9.87 1.72 -33.22
N ALA A 606 -8.90 1.34 -32.38
CA ALA A 606 -7.92 2.24 -31.79
C ALA A 606 -7.07 3.01 -32.82
N VAL A 607 -6.81 2.42 -33.99
CA VAL A 607 -6.06 3.09 -35.08
C VAL A 607 -7.01 3.76 -36.07
N THR A 608 -8.07 3.08 -36.50
CA THR A 608 -8.94 3.56 -37.57
C THR A 608 -9.79 4.75 -37.14
N VAL A 609 -10.35 4.73 -35.93
CA VAL A 609 -11.22 5.80 -35.45
C VAL A 609 -10.49 7.14 -35.36
N PRO A 610 -9.30 7.24 -34.72
CA PRO A 610 -8.55 8.50 -34.71
C PRO A 610 -8.15 8.99 -36.11
N VAL A 611 -7.76 8.08 -37.01
CA VAL A 611 -7.42 8.43 -38.40
C VAL A 611 -8.63 8.99 -39.15
N LEU A 612 -9.79 8.34 -39.04
CA LEU A 612 -11.01 8.81 -39.69
C LEU A 612 -11.52 10.11 -39.06
N LEU A 613 -11.48 10.23 -37.74
CA LEU A 613 -11.82 11.47 -37.04
C LEU A 613 -10.92 12.61 -37.48
N TRP A 614 -9.60 12.40 -37.53
CA TRP A 614 -8.66 13.39 -38.06
C TRP A 614 -9.03 13.79 -39.49
N CYS A 615 -9.28 12.83 -40.38
CA CYS A 615 -9.62 13.12 -41.77
C CYS A 615 -10.94 13.91 -41.89
N VAL A 616 -11.98 13.51 -41.14
CA VAL A 616 -13.30 14.16 -41.17
C VAL A 616 -13.22 15.56 -40.56
N SER A 617 -12.64 15.69 -39.37
CA SER A 617 -12.48 16.99 -38.69
C SER A 617 -11.66 17.96 -39.54
N ASN A 618 -10.56 17.49 -40.12
CA ASN A 618 -9.71 18.32 -40.96
C ASN A 618 -10.44 18.74 -42.24
N TRP A 619 -11.17 17.81 -42.88
CA TRP A 619 -11.99 18.10 -44.05
C TRP A 619 -13.13 19.09 -43.75
N CYS A 620 -13.81 18.97 -42.61
CA CYS A 620 -14.84 19.93 -42.21
C CYS A 620 -14.29 21.35 -42.01
N LEU A 621 -13.02 21.50 -41.67
CA LEU A 621 -12.38 22.82 -41.48
C LEU A 621 -11.89 23.45 -42.78
N THR A 622 -11.77 22.70 -43.88
CA THR A 622 -11.32 23.27 -45.15
C THR A 622 -12.31 24.27 -45.72
N THR A 623 -13.61 24.09 -45.46
CA THR A 623 -14.67 25.02 -45.87
C THR A 623 -14.64 26.32 -45.07
N LEU A 624 -14.16 26.28 -43.83
CA LEU A 624 -14.08 27.45 -42.93
C LEU A 624 -12.78 28.25 -43.12
N PHE A 625 -11.72 27.58 -43.54
CA PHE A 625 -10.37 28.16 -43.61
C PHE A 625 -9.72 28.02 -44.99
N ASP A 626 -10.51 28.01 -46.07
CA ASP A 626 -10.03 27.99 -47.46
C ASP A 626 -8.93 26.94 -47.72
N GLY A 627 -9.19 25.68 -47.37
CA GLY A 627 -8.29 24.56 -47.64
C GLY A 627 -8.54 23.91 -48.99
N GLU A 628 -7.48 23.67 -49.77
CA GLU A 628 -7.60 23.07 -51.11
C GLU A 628 -7.76 21.53 -51.09
N GLY A 629 -7.44 20.87 -49.98
CA GLY A 629 -7.37 19.41 -49.91
C GLY A 629 -8.76 18.77 -49.92
N SER A 630 -8.96 17.80 -50.83
CA SER A 630 -10.15 16.94 -50.79
C SER A 630 -10.02 15.90 -49.67
N PHE A 631 -11.15 15.33 -49.21
CA PHE A 631 -11.13 14.24 -48.23
C PHE A 631 -10.20 13.08 -48.64
N LYS A 632 -10.18 12.76 -49.94
CA LYS A 632 -9.30 11.74 -50.51
C LYS A 632 -7.83 12.10 -50.33
N ASP A 633 -7.45 13.34 -50.59
CA ASP A 633 -6.05 13.80 -50.44
C ASP A 633 -5.64 13.81 -48.96
N ILE A 634 -6.53 14.27 -48.06
CA ILE A 634 -6.32 14.24 -46.60
C ILE A 634 -6.12 12.80 -46.11
N TYR A 635 -6.97 11.87 -46.55
CA TYR A 635 -6.86 10.46 -46.16
C TYR A 635 -5.54 9.83 -46.60
N ILE A 636 -5.13 10.08 -47.86
CA ILE A 636 -3.84 9.59 -48.38
C ILE A 636 -2.69 10.18 -47.57
N ALA A 637 -2.64 11.50 -47.37
CA ALA A 637 -1.58 12.16 -46.60
C ALA A 637 -1.52 11.65 -45.16
N THR A 638 -2.68 11.48 -44.51
CA THR A 638 -2.79 10.98 -43.14
C THR A 638 -2.24 9.56 -43.02
N CYS A 639 -2.66 8.64 -43.88
CA CYS A 639 -2.19 7.25 -43.83
C CYS A 639 -0.69 7.13 -44.15
N TYR A 640 -0.16 7.88 -45.12
CA TYR A 640 1.28 7.88 -45.40
C TYR A 640 2.09 8.46 -44.22
N SER A 641 1.52 9.40 -43.46
CA SER A 641 2.14 9.92 -42.24
C SER A 641 2.29 8.88 -41.13
N LEU A 642 1.47 7.82 -41.14
CA LEU A 642 1.56 6.71 -40.16
C LEU A 642 2.74 5.75 -40.44
N SER A 643 3.35 5.84 -41.61
CA SER A 643 4.38 4.89 -42.05
C SER A 643 5.56 4.65 -41.09
N PRO A 644 6.00 5.58 -40.22
CA PRO A 644 7.02 5.27 -39.20
C PRO A 644 6.59 4.21 -38.18
N LEU A 645 5.30 4.15 -37.84
CA LEU A 645 4.79 3.31 -36.75
C LEU A 645 5.00 1.81 -37.01
N PRO A 646 4.62 1.23 -38.17
CA PRO A 646 4.87 -0.18 -38.44
C PRO A 646 6.31 -0.61 -38.17
N PHE A 647 7.30 0.17 -38.62
CA PHE A 647 8.72 -0.16 -38.47
C PHE A 647 9.17 -0.07 -37.00
N MET A 648 8.85 1.04 -36.34
CA MET A 648 9.32 1.30 -34.98
C MET A 648 8.62 0.42 -33.94
N LEU A 649 7.33 0.11 -34.12
CA LEU A 649 6.59 -0.77 -33.22
C LEU A 649 7.06 -2.22 -33.34
N ILE A 650 7.29 -2.71 -34.56
CA ILE A 650 7.82 -4.07 -34.77
C ILE A 650 9.22 -4.18 -34.13
N LEU A 651 10.10 -3.20 -34.37
CA LEU A 651 11.44 -3.18 -33.80
C LEU A 651 11.41 -3.11 -32.26
N SER A 652 10.61 -2.19 -31.70
CA SER A 652 10.42 -2.05 -30.25
C SER A 652 9.91 -3.34 -29.62
N THR A 653 8.98 -4.04 -30.28
CA THR A 653 8.44 -5.32 -29.80
C THR A 653 9.50 -6.42 -29.78
N ILE A 654 10.30 -6.55 -30.85
CA ILE A 654 11.42 -7.50 -30.89
C ILE A 654 12.42 -7.20 -29.76
N LEU A 655 12.80 -5.94 -29.59
CA LEU A 655 13.73 -5.52 -28.54
C LEU A 655 13.19 -5.77 -27.13
N SER A 656 11.87 -5.65 -26.92
CA SER A 656 11.25 -5.93 -25.61
C SER A 656 11.45 -7.39 -25.15
N ASN A 657 11.75 -8.33 -26.05
CA ASN A 657 12.04 -9.72 -25.69
C ASN A 657 13.51 -9.96 -25.31
N VAL A 658 14.38 -8.98 -25.58
CA VAL A 658 15.83 -9.10 -25.36
C VAL A 658 16.30 -8.19 -24.24
N LEU A 659 15.61 -7.07 -24.02
CA LEU A 659 16.03 -6.04 -23.08
C LEU A 659 15.56 -6.32 -21.64
N THR A 660 16.37 -5.89 -20.68
CA THR A 660 16.04 -5.92 -19.25
C THR A 660 15.22 -4.69 -18.82
N THR A 661 14.71 -4.70 -17.59
CA THR A 661 14.03 -3.53 -17.00
C THR A 661 14.92 -2.28 -17.00
N SER A 662 16.22 -2.42 -16.70
CA SER A 662 17.19 -1.31 -16.73
C SER A 662 17.42 -0.73 -18.13
N GLU A 663 17.16 -1.51 -19.17
CA GLU A 663 17.28 -1.11 -20.58
C GLU A 663 15.93 -0.65 -21.17
N GLY A 664 14.86 -0.66 -20.38
CA GLY A 664 13.49 -0.39 -20.84
C GLY A 664 13.25 1.00 -21.42
N SER A 665 14.07 1.98 -21.05
CA SER A 665 14.04 3.33 -21.64
C SER A 665 14.28 3.32 -23.15
N ILE A 666 15.02 2.33 -23.68
CA ILE A 666 15.28 2.18 -25.11
C ILE A 666 14.00 1.83 -25.88
N VAL A 667 13.19 0.89 -25.36
CA VAL A 667 11.90 0.49 -25.94
C VAL A 667 10.97 1.70 -26.01
N ASN A 668 10.88 2.45 -24.91
CA ASN A 668 10.04 3.65 -24.82
C ASN A 668 10.52 4.74 -25.77
N LEU A 669 11.84 4.99 -25.82
CA LEU A 669 12.43 5.99 -26.72
C LEU A 669 12.07 5.74 -28.19
N LEU A 670 12.14 4.48 -28.66
CA LEU A 670 11.78 4.13 -30.04
C LEU A 670 10.31 4.44 -30.36
N VAL A 671 9.40 4.09 -29.45
CA VAL A 671 7.97 4.36 -29.60
C VAL A 671 7.72 5.87 -29.58
N THR A 672 8.36 6.61 -28.67
CA THR A 672 8.27 8.08 -28.60
C THR A 672 8.76 8.74 -29.88
N ILE A 673 9.92 8.32 -30.40
CA ILE A 673 10.45 8.83 -31.69
C ILE A 673 9.45 8.56 -32.81
N ALA A 674 8.82 7.38 -32.86
CA ALA A 674 7.82 7.04 -33.87
C ALA A 674 6.64 8.01 -33.85
N TYR A 675 6.07 8.28 -32.67
CA TYR A 675 4.94 9.20 -32.53
C TYR A 675 5.30 10.65 -32.84
N ILE A 676 6.48 11.13 -32.40
CA ILE A 676 6.97 12.46 -32.77
C ILE A 676 7.10 12.57 -34.29
N TRP A 677 7.63 11.52 -34.94
CA TRP A 677 7.77 11.50 -36.39
C TRP A 677 6.43 11.53 -37.11
N VAL A 678 5.45 10.73 -36.67
CA VAL A 678 4.07 10.77 -37.20
C VAL A 678 3.46 12.16 -37.03
N ALA A 679 3.62 12.79 -35.87
CA ALA A 679 3.09 14.12 -35.61
C ALA A 679 3.70 15.16 -36.57
N MET A 680 5.01 15.11 -36.79
CA MET A 680 5.69 15.97 -37.78
C MET A 680 5.19 15.70 -39.21
N LEU A 681 5.08 14.44 -39.62
CA LEU A 681 4.59 14.07 -40.95
C LEU A 681 3.13 14.49 -41.15
N LEU A 682 2.26 14.31 -40.16
CA LEU A 682 0.88 14.78 -40.23
C LEU A 682 0.82 16.30 -40.36
N PHE A 683 1.61 17.02 -39.58
CA PHE A 683 1.67 18.49 -39.63
C PHE A 683 2.13 18.98 -41.01
N PHE A 684 3.25 18.46 -41.54
CA PHE A 684 3.75 18.83 -42.87
C PHE A 684 2.81 18.35 -43.98
N GLY A 685 2.19 17.19 -43.81
CA GLY A 685 1.22 16.65 -44.74
C GLY A 685 0.01 17.55 -44.91
N MET A 686 -0.56 18.04 -43.81
CA MET A 686 -1.68 18.99 -43.89
C MET A 686 -1.26 20.34 -44.47
N LEU A 687 -0.06 20.83 -44.10
CA LEU A 687 0.49 22.09 -44.61
C LEU A 687 0.53 22.08 -46.13
N VAL A 688 1.13 21.05 -46.72
CA VAL A 688 1.31 20.94 -48.17
C VAL A 688 0.01 20.53 -48.88
N THR A 689 -0.80 19.66 -48.28
CA THR A 689 -2.05 19.18 -48.91
C THR A 689 -3.07 20.31 -49.07
N HIS A 690 -3.13 21.23 -48.12
CA HIS A 690 -4.06 22.35 -48.16
C HIS A 690 -3.48 23.65 -48.70
N ASP A 691 -2.18 23.66 -49.00
CA ASP A 691 -1.42 24.87 -49.37
C ASP A 691 -1.53 25.99 -48.31
N TYR A 692 -1.39 25.60 -47.04
CA TYR A 692 -1.43 26.53 -45.92
C TYR A 692 -0.06 27.15 -45.63
N SER A 693 -0.07 28.42 -45.19
CA SER A 693 1.10 29.00 -44.52
C SER A 693 1.36 28.30 -43.19
N LEU A 694 2.60 28.32 -42.70
CA LEU A 694 3.00 27.63 -41.47
C LEU A 694 2.13 28.05 -40.26
N GLY A 695 1.90 29.35 -40.08
CA GLY A 695 1.05 29.86 -38.99
C GLY A 695 -0.41 29.45 -39.12
N LYS A 696 -0.96 29.45 -40.34
CA LYS A 696 -2.33 28.99 -40.62
C LYS A 696 -2.46 27.49 -40.33
N ASN A 697 -1.49 26.68 -40.76
CA ASN A 697 -1.50 25.23 -40.52
C ASN A 697 -1.42 24.88 -39.02
N PHE A 698 -0.67 25.65 -38.23
CA PHE A 698 -0.62 25.50 -36.78
C PHE A 698 -1.98 25.73 -36.12
N LEU A 699 -2.67 26.83 -36.47
CA LEU A 699 -4.01 27.10 -35.96
C LEU A 699 -5.03 26.03 -36.38
N ILE A 700 -4.99 25.60 -37.64
CA ILE A 700 -5.92 24.59 -38.16
C ILE A 700 -5.66 23.21 -37.55
N THR A 701 -4.40 22.88 -37.24
CA THR A 701 -4.07 21.66 -36.49
C THR A 701 -4.73 21.67 -35.11
N ILE A 702 -4.67 22.79 -34.39
CA ILE A 702 -5.35 22.95 -33.09
C ILE A 702 -6.87 22.83 -33.24
N PHE A 703 -7.46 23.55 -34.21
CA PHE A 703 -8.90 23.46 -34.46
C PHE A 703 -9.34 22.06 -34.89
N THR A 704 -8.50 21.32 -35.62
CA THR A 704 -8.77 19.92 -36.00
C THR A 704 -8.88 19.06 -34.75
N ILE A 705 -7.96 19.21 -33.79
CA ILE A 705 -8.00 18.47 -32.51
C ILE A 705 -9.26 18.83 -31.71
N VAL A 706 -9.62 20.12 -31.64
CA VAL A 706 -10.86 20.57 -30.98
C VAL A 706 -12.09 19.99 -31.68
N ALA A 707 -12.13 20.02 -33.01
CA ALA A 707 -13.22 19.44 -33.78
C ALA A 707 -13.34 17.92 -33.57
N MET A 708 -12.23 17.19 -33.47
CA MET A 708 -12.23 15.77 -33.13
C MET A 708 -12.87 15.53 -31.75
N ALA A 709 -12.51 16.34 -30.75
CA ALA A 709 -13.09 16.24 -29.41
C ALA A 709 -14.61 16.51 -29.42
N VAL A 710 -15.07 17.52 -30.17
CA VAL A 710 -16.50 17.81 -30.34
C VAL A 710 -17.23 16.66 -31.03
N ILE A 711 -16.68 16.11 -32.13
CA ILE A 711 -17.28 14.97 -32.83
C ILE A 711 -17.35 13.74 -31.92
N MET A 712 -16.28 13.43 -31.18
CA MET A 712 -16.29 12.32 -30.22
C MET A 712 -17.31 12.53 -29.11
N PHE A 713 -17.42 13.74 -28.56
CA PHE A 713 -18.40 14.07 -27.53
C PHE A 713 -19.83 13.84 -28.02
N VAL A 714 -20.16 14.33 -29.23
CA VAL A 714 -21.47 14.12 -29.84
C VAL A 714 -21.72 12.64 -30.12
N ALA A 715 -20.72 11.91 -30.63
CA ALA A 715 -20.83 10.47 -30.89
C ALA A 715 -21.08 9.65 -29.61
N ILE A 716 -20.40 9.98 -28.51
CA ILE A 716 -20.60 9.34 -27.20
C ILE A 716 -21.99 9.66 -26.65
N LEU A 717 -22.43 10.92 -26.70
CA LEU A 717 -23.78 11.31 -26.28
C LEU A 717 -24.87 10.58 -27.08
N PHE A 718 -24.72 10.55 -28.40
CA PHE A 718 -25.65 9.86 -29.28
C PHE A 718 -25.67 8.35 -29.01
N SER A 719 -24.50 7.72 -28.88
CA SER A 719 -24.39 6.29 -28.56
C SER A 719 -25.02 5.97 -27.21
N SER A 720 -24.80 6.81 -26.19
CA SER A 720 -25.45 6.67 -24.87
C SER A 720 -26.97 6.72 -24.97
N LEU A 721 -27.51 7.64 -25.78
CA LEU A 721 -28.95 7.76 -26.02
C LEU A 721 -29.51 6.54 -26.77
N VAL A 722 -28.81 6.06 -27.80
CA VAL A 722 -29.19 4.85 -28.55
C VAL A 722 -29.17 3.62 -27.63
N ILE A 723 -28.15 3.44 -26.81
CA ILE A 723 -28.08 2.35 -25.82
C ILE A 723 -29.29 2.41 -24.89
N LYS A 724 -29.61 3.59 -24.33
CA LYS A 724 -30.80 3.74 -23.47
C LYS A 724 -32.09 3.38 -24.19
N MET A 725 -32.24 3.79 -25.45
CA MET A 725 -33.41 3.46 -26.27
C MET A 725 -33.51 1.97 -26.56
N VAL A 726 -32.40 1.32 -26.92
CA VAL A 726 -32.34 -0.13 -27.16
C VAL A 726 -32.65 -0.90 -25.88
N THR A 727 -32.03 -0.52 -24.75
CA THR A 727 -32.32 -1.13 -23.44
C THR A 727 -33.79 -0.97 -23.07
N PHE A 728 -34.39 0.20 -23.30
CA PHE A 728 -35.83 0.41 -23.08
C PHE A 728 -36.69 -0.55 -23.92
N VAL A 729 -36.38 -0.70 -25.22
CA VAL A 729 -37.09 -1.63 -26.10
C VAL A 729 -36.89 -3.09 -25.67
N ILE A 730 -35.66 -3.49 -25.32
CA ILE A 730 -35.37 -4.83 -24.81
C ILE A 730 -36.16 -5.09 -23.52
N SER A 731 -36.23 -4.13 -22.60
CA SER A 731 -37.03 -4.25 -21.39
C SER A 731 -38.51 -4.48 -21.69
N ILE A 732 -39.08 -3.74 -22.65
CA ILE A 732 -40.48 -3.95 -23.09
C ILE A 732 -40.66 -5.36 -23.68
N VAL A 733 -39.78 -5.79 -24.59
CA VAL A 733 -39.87 -7.12 -25.22
C VAL A 733 -39.75 -8.23 -24.17
N THR A 734 -38.84 -8.08 -23.22
CA THR A 734 -38.64 -9.03 -22.12
C THR A 734 -39.87 -9.09 -21.21
N GLU A 735 -40.48 -7.94 -20.89
CA GLU A 735 -41.69 -7.89 -20.07
C GLU A 735 -42.91 -8.51 -20.78
N ILE A 736 -43.04 -8.31 -22.09
CA ILE A 736 -44.09 -8.98 -22.88
C ILE A 736 -43.83 -10.50 -22.92
N GLY A 737 -42.59 -10.93 -23.14
CA GLY A 737 -42.22 -12.35 -23.17
C GLY A 737 -42.43 -13.07 -21.83
N ASN A 738 -42.31 -12.36 -20.70
CA ASN A 738 -42.59 -12.91 -19.37
C ASN A 738 -44.09 -12.92 -19.01
N ARG A 739 -44.96 -12.25 -19.79
CA ARG A 739 -46.41 -12.18 -19.57
C ARG A 739 -47.21 -13.16 -20.45
N VAL A 740 -46.57 -13.79 -21.44
CA VAL A 740 -47.08 -14.91 -22.24
C VAL A 740 -46.61 -16.21 -21.61
#